data_AF-A0AAE1YXG3-F1
#
_entry.id   AF-A0AAE1YXG3-F1
#
_cell.length_a   1.000
_cell.length_b   1.000
_cell.length_c   1.000
_cell.angle_alpha   90.00
_cell.angle_beta   90.00
_cell.angle_gamma   90.00
#
_symmetry.space_group_name_H-M   'P 1'
#
loop_
_entity.id
_entity.type
_entity.pdbx_description
1 polymer ?
#
loop_
_entity_poly.entity_id
_entity_poly.type
_entity_poly.pdbx_seq_one_letter_code
_entity_poly.pdbx_strand_id
1 'polypeptide(L)'
;MAEDQATASGSSAAAASLGHSVIPLVNKLQDIFAQLGSQSTIELPQVAVVGSQSSGKSSVLEALVGRDFLPRGNDICTRRPLVLQLVQRKRKADGTDEEWGEFLHLPGKKFFDFNEIRREIQAETEREAGGNKGVSDKQIRLKIFSPNVLDITLVDLPGLTKVPVGDQPSDIEARIRTMIMSYIKLPSCLILAVTPANSDLANSDALQMAGIADPDGYRTIGVITKLDIMDRGTDARNFLLGKVIPLRFGYVGVVNRSQEDILMNRSIKDALIAEEKFFRSRPVYSDLAERCGVPQLAKKLNQILVQHIKTVLPGLKSRISAALVSVAKEHASYGEITESKAGQGALLLNILSKYSEAFSSMIEGKNEEMSTSELSGGARIHYIFQNIFVKSLEDVDPCEDLTDDDIRTAIQNATGPKSALFVPEVPFEVLVRRQIARLLDPSLQCARFIFDELIKMSHRCMVNELQRFPVLRKRMDEVIGNFLREGLEPSETMIGHIIEMEMDYINTSHPNFLGGSKAVEMALQQVKSSRIAAPISRPKDAGDSEKAPNSERSLKSRAILARQANGIVPEQGVRPAADAEKTAPAVSNGGSSWGISSIFGVHDNRTSVKENPISKPFNEPVQSMEHGSSMIHLREPPSVLRPSETHSDQEVIEITVTKLLLRSYYDIVRKNIEDSVPKAIMHFLVNHTKRELHNVFIKKLYRDNLFEEMLQEPDEVSMKRKRTRDTLRVLQQAFRTLDELPLEAETVERGYSMSTDPTGLPKIHGLPTSSLYNTSSGSTESYGASPKPQSHASLHIPGSCTHHCMQILMVVDVILSLVFIPPLIYKFQESLGSGSVVNAFV
;
A
#
# COMPACT_ATOMS: atom_id res chain seq x y z
N MET A 1 -7.43 92.56 20.09
CA MET A 1 -8.64 92.24 20.86
C MET A 1 -9.74 91.94 19.87
N ALA A 2 -10.04 90.66 19.65
CA ALA A 2 -11.09 90.22 18.74
C ALA A 2 -11.72 88.95 19.34
N GLU A 3 -13.01 89.05 19.63
CA GLU A 3 -13.97 88.06 20.12
C GLU A 3 -15.26 88.33 19.32
N ASP A 4 -16.18 87.43 19.02
CA ASP A 4 -16.29 85.97 19.08
C ASP A 4 -17.58 85.61 18.31
N GLN A 5 -17.78 84.33 17.99
CA GLN A 5 -18.91 83.65 17.32
C GLN A 5 -18.79 83.36 15.81
N ALA A 6 -18.36 82.13 15.50
CA ALA A 6 -18.98 81.30 14.45
C ALA A 6 -18.62 79.79 14.58
N THR A 7 -19.68 78.97 14.63
CA THR A 7 -19.83 77.61 14.07
C THR A 7 -18.87 76.47 14.47
N ALA A 8 -19.37 75.57 15.32
CA ALA A 8 -18.88 74.20 15.46
C ALA A 8 -19.81 73.22 14.71
N SER A 9 -19.37 72.76 13.53
CA SER A 9 -19.93 71.60 12.82
C SER A 9 -18.80 70.59 12.59
N GLY A 10 -18.64 69.66 13.54
CA GLY A 10 -17.70 68.54 13.45
C GLY A 10 -18.48 67.22 13.42
N SER A 11 -18.54 66.61 12.24
CA SER A 11 -19.20 65.33 11.96
C SER A 11 -18.54 64.16 12.70
N SER A 12 -19.33 63.50 13.55
CA SER A 12 -19.08 62.15 14.08
C SER A 12 -19.14 61.12 12.94
N ALA A 13 -18.02 60.88 12.26
CA ALA A 13 -17.82 59.68 11.45
C ALA A 13 -17.58 58.49 12.40
N ALA A 14 -18.67 57.82 12.78
CA ALA A 14 -18.65 56.67 13.65
C ALA A 14 -17.84 55.51 13.03
N ALA A 15 -17.01 54.88 13.87
CA ALA A 15 -16.27 53.66 13.55
C ALA A 15 -17.18 52.61 12.89
N ALA A 16 -16.86 52.19 11.67
CA ALA A 16 -17.51 51.06 11.02
C ALA A 16 -17.26 49.82 11.89
N SER A 17 -18.32 49.27 12.50
CA SER A 17 -18.20 48.19 13.47
C SER A 17 -17.64 46.91 12.80
N LEU A 18 -16.68 46.26 13.45
CA LEU A 18 -16.05 44.99 13.02
C LEU A 18 -17.03 43.87 12.62
N GLY A 19 -18.30 43.95 13.00
CA GLY A 19 -19.33 42.98 12.56
C GLY A 19 -19.55 42.95 11.04
N HIS A 20 -19.25 44.06 10.34
CA HIS A 20 -19.39 44.15 8.89
C HIS A 20 -18.35 43.33 8.09
N SER A 21 -17.26 42.86 8.69
CA SER A 21 -16.24 42.06 7.97
C SER A 21 -16.36 40.55 8.21
N VAL A 22 -16.77 40.16 9.43
CA VAL A 22 -16.70 38.76 9.87
C VAL A 22 -17.88 37.91 9.37
N ILE A 23 -19.08 38.49 9.25
CA ILE A 23 -20.27 37.74 8.82
C ILE A 23 -20.30 37.49 7.31
N PRO A 24 -19.99 38.47 6.44
CA PRO A 24 -19.83 38.22 5.01
C PRO A 24 -18.77 37.16 4.69
N LEU A 25 -17.74 37.04 5.54
CA LEU A 25 -16.75 35.98 5.41
C LEU A 25 -17.34 34.59 5.67
N VAL A 26 -18.05 34.39 6.78
CA VAL A 26 -18.70 33.11 7.08
C VAL A 26 -19.65 32.72 5.95
N ASN A 27 -20.38 33.70 5.41
CA ASN A 27 -21.22 33.53 4.23
C ASN A 27 -20.43 33.09 2.99
N LYS A 28 -19.28 33.74 2.69
CA LYS A 28 -18.39 33.34 1.59
C LYS A 28 -17.84 31.93 1.79
N LEU A 29 -17.49 31.55 3.02
CA LEU A 29 -17.07 30.18 3.35
C LEU A 29 -18.20 29.17 3.15
N GLN A 30 -19.41 29.49 3.59
CA GLN A 30 -20.60 28.64 3.36
C GLN A 30 -20.84 28.39 1.86
N ASP A 31 -20.68 29.43 1.03
CA ASP A 31 -20.81 29.33 -0.43
C ASP A 31 -19.67 28.50 -1.06
N ILE A 32 -18.43 28.65 -0.58
CA ILE A 32 -17.27 27.86 -1.02
C ILE A 32 -17.49 26.38 -0.69
N PHE A 33 -17.90 26.06 0.54
CA PHE A 33 -18.15 24.68 0.96
C PHE A 33 -19.42 24.07 0.35
N ALA A 34 -20.40 24.89 -0.05
CA ALA A 34 -21.58 24.42 -0.78
C ALA A 34 -21.23 23.70 -2.09
N GLN A 35 -20.11 24.08 -2.74
CA GLN A 35 -19.65 23.46 -3.98
C GLN A 35 -19.20 22.00 -3.80
N LEU A 36 -18.84 21.60 -2.57
CA LEU A 36 -18.46 20.21 -2.24
C LEU A 36 -19.67 19.32 -1.90
N GLY A 37 -20.88 19.87 -1.89
CA GLY A 37 -22.10 19.14 -1.51
C GLY A 37 -22.11 18.69 -0.05
N SER A 38 -22.84 17.62 0.26
CA SER A 38 -23.06 17.09 1.63
C SER A 38 -21.82 16.49 2.32
N GLN A 39 -20.62 16.64 1.74
CA GLN A 39 -19.40 15.96 2.17
C GLN A 39 -18.38 16.86 2.88
N SER A 40 -18.65 18.16 3.01
CA SER A 40 -17.80 19.04 3.80
C SER A 40 -17.99 18.74 5.29
N THR A 41 -16.98 18.16 5.95
CA THR A 41 -16.91 17.97 7.42
C THR A 41 -16.59 19.26 8.17
N ILE A 42 -16.60 20.40 7.48
CA ILE A 42 -16.19 21.69 8.00
C ILE A 42 -17.42 22.42 8.53
N GLU A 43 -17.45 22.57 9.85
CA GLU A 43 -18.56 23.18 10.58
C GLU A 43 -18.38 24.69 10.63
N LEU A 44 -19.37 25.44 10.14
CA LEU A 44 -19.34 26.89 10.11
C LEU A 44 -20.22 27.46 11.24
N PRO A 45 -19.87 28.62 11.81
CA PRO A 45 -20.71 29.25 12.83
C PRO A 45 -22.11 29.56 12.30
N GLN A 46 -23.14 29.20 13.07
CA GLN A 46 -24.54 29.39 12.71
C GLN A 46 -25.42 29.57 13.95
N VAL A 47 -26.64 30.08 13.76
CA VAL A 47 -27.63 30.23 14.84
C VAL A 47 -28.81 29.30 14.56
N ALA A 48 -29.03 28.30 15.41
CA ALA A 48 -30.18 27.41 15.30
C ALA A 48 -31.34 27.87 16.20
N VAL A 49 -32.54 27.99 15.63
CA VAL A 49 -33.76 28.36 16.36
C VAL A 49 -34.48 27.09 16.81
N VAL A 50 -34.63 26.93 18.13
CA VAL A 50 -35.23 25.73 18.75
C VAL A 50 -36.43 26.14 19.59
N GLY A 51 -37.52 25.37 19.52
CA GLY A 51 -38.73 25.64 20.29
C GLY A 51 -39.87 24.69 19.95
N SER A 52 -40.78 24.48 20.88
CA SER A 52 -42.00 23.69 20.67
C SER A 52 -42.85 24.23 19.52
N GLN A 53 -43.73 23.42 18.95
CA GLN A 53 -44.73 23.89 18.00
C GLN A 53 -45.51 25.07 18.62
N SER A 54 -45.79 26.10 17.82
CA SER A 54 -46.51 27.29 18.26
C SER A 54 -45.81 28.14 19.35
N SER A 55 -44.53 27.91 19.66
CA SER A 55 -43.76 28.77 20.57
C SER A 55 -43.46 30.17 20.01
N GLY A 56 -43.71 30.39 18.71
CA GLY A 56 -43.47 31.67 18.04
C GLY A 56 -42.15 31.79 17.28
N LYS A 57 -41.45 30.69 17.01
CA LYS A 57 -40.19 30.66 16.21
C LYS A 57 -40.29 31.44 14.90
N SER A 58 -41.26 31.07 14.05
CA SER A 58 -41.46 31.71 12.75
C SER A 58 -41.80 33.20 12.89
N SER A 59 -42.59 33.56 13.91
CA SER A 59 -42.90 34.98 14.20
C SER A 59 -41.66 35.77 14.62
N VAL A 60 -40.76 35.19 15.42
CA VAL A 60 -39.48 35.82 15.79
C VAL A 60 -38.60 36.01 14.55
N LEU A 61 -38.48 34.99 13.70
CA LEU A 61 -37.70 35.08 12.46
C LEU A 61 -38.25 36.13 11.50
N GLU A 62 -39.56 36.17 11.26
CA GLU A 62 -40.19 37.18 10.42
C GLU A 62 -40.06 38.59 11.01
N ALA A 63 -40.10 38.73 12.34
CA ALA A 63 -39.88 40.01 13.01
C ALA A 63 -38.42 40.49 12.87
N LEU A 64 -37.44 39.58 12.93
CA LEU A 64 -36.03 39.89 12.66
C LEU A 64 -35.78 40.28 11.20
N VAL A 65 -36.51 39.70 10.25
CA VAL A 65 -36.41 40.02 8.82
C VAL A 65 -37.22 41.26 8.44
N GLY A 66 -38.33 41.52 9.13
CA GLY A 66 -39.27 42.60 8.81
C GLY A 66 -40.28 42.26 7.71
N ARG A 67 -40.36 41.00 7.26
CA ARG A 67 -41.26 40.53 6.19
C ARG A 67 -41.94 39.21 6.55
N ASP A 68 -43.13 38.99 5.98
CA ASP A 68 -43.90 37.76 6.05
C ASP A 68 -43.50 36.81 4.91
N PHE A 69 -42.84 35.70 5.23
CA PHE A 69 -42.35 34.75 4.21
C PHE A 69 -42.32 33.30 4.68
N LEU A 70 -42.51 33.03 5.96
CA LEU A 70 -42.57 31.66 6.46
C LEU A 70 -44.01 31.14 6.34
N PRO A 71 -44.20 29.84 6.04
CA PRO A 71 -45.52 29.23 6.08
C PRO A 71 -46.14 29.31 7.47
N ARG A 72 -47.46 29.51 7.54
CA ARG A 72 -48.24 29.54 8.79
C ARG A 72 -49.42 28.58 8.68
N GLY A 73 -49.76 27.90 9.78
CA GLY A 73 -50.83 26.92 9.83
C GLY A 73 -50.91 26.21 11.18
N ASN A 74 -51.98 25.43 11.37
CA ASN A 74 -52.22 24.67 12.61
C ASN A 74 -51.37 23.40 12.70
N ASP A 75 -50.90 22.88 11.56
CA ASP A 75 -49.97 21.73 11.48
C ASP A 75 -48.50 22.16 11.61
N ILE A 76 -47.57 21.19 11.64
CA ILE A 76 -46.12 21.47 11.59
C ILE A 76 -45.81 22.19 10.27
N CYS A 77 -45.56 23.50 10.35
CA CYS A 77 -45.28 24.33 9.18
C CYS A 77 -43.85 24.11 8.65
N THR A 78 -42.86 24.16 9.53
CA THR A 78 -41.45 23.90 9.18
C THR A 78 -41.20 22.39 9.29
N ARG A 79 -41.16 21.68 8.14
CA ARG A 79 -40.92 20.22 8.08
C ARG A 79 -39.53 19.82 7.57
N ARG A 80 -38.75 20.81 7.13
CA ARG A 80 -37.35 20.71 6.71
C ARG A 80 -36.56 21.84 7.36
N PRO A 81 -35.28 21.65 7.72
CA PRO A 81 -34.43 22.75 8.15
C PRO A 81 -34.36 23.85 7.09
N LEU A 82 -34.63 25.09 7.46
CA LEU A 82 -34.48 26.24 6.57
C LEU A 82 -33.24 27.04 6.98
N VAL A 83 -32.19 26.98 6.17
CA VAL A 83 -31.01 27.82 6.32
C VAL A 83 -31.28 29.15 5.64
N LEU A 84 -31.55 30.16 6.47
CA LEU A 84 -31.87 31.52 6.08
C LEU A 84 -30.64 32.41 6.23
N GLN A 85 -30.13 32.91 5.11
CA GLN A 85 -29.01 33.82 5.08
C GLN A 85 -29.50 35.22 4.76
N LEU A 86 -29.44 36.10 5.76
CA LEU A 86 -29.76 37.51 5.62
C LEU A 86 -28.50 38.26 5.17
N VAL A 87 -28.64 39.05 4.12
CA VAL A 87 -27.56 39.85 3.54
C VAL A 87 -27.99 41.31 3.55
N GLN A 88 -27.29 42.12 4.34
CA GLN A 88 -27.53 43.54 4.45
C GLN A 88 -27.04 44.27 3.20
N ARG A 89 -27.93 45.00 2.53
CA ARG A 89 -27.55 45.89 1.42
C ARG A 89 -27.35 47.33 1.88
N LYS A 90 -26.43 48.03 1.23
CA LYS A 90 -26.31 49.49 1.37
C LYS A 90 -27.55 50.14 0.75
N ARG A 91 -28.15 51.08 1.49
CA ARG A 91 -29.26 51.89 0.98
C ARG A 91 -28.78 52.71 -0.22
N LYS A 92 -29.54 52.69 -1.30
CA LYS A 92 -29.29 53.57 -2.44
C LYS A 92 -29.75 54.99 -2.11
N ALA A 93 -29.03 55.99 -2.62
CA ALA A 93 -29.34 57.40 -2.40
C ALA A 93 -30.68 57.83 -3.04
N ASP A 94 -31.22 57.02 -3.94
CA ASP A 94 -32.47 57.25 -4.69
C ASP A 94 -33.74 56.76 -3.98
N GLY A 95 -33.62 56.08 -2.84
CA GLY A 95 -34.76 55.55 -2.07
C GLY A 95 -35.46 54.33 -2.71
N THR A 96 -34.95 53.79 -3.82
CA THR A 96 -35.46 52.59 -4.50
C THR A 96 -34.73 51.33 -4.00
N ASP A 97 -34.84 51.08 -2.71
CA ASP A 97 -34.22 49.90 -2.11
C ASP A 97 -35.04 48.63 -2.46
N GLU A 98 -34.61 47.91 -3.48
CA GLU A 98 -35.18 46.60 -3.85
C GLU A 98 -34.74 45.52 -2.87
N GLU A 99 -35.72 44.83 -2.29
CA GLU A 99 -35.55 43.64 -1.46
C GLU A 99 -35.96 42.40 -2.27
N TRP A 100 -35.19 41.32 -2.19
CA TRP A 100 -35.53 40.07 -2.86
C TRP A 100 -34.95 38.84 -2.15
N GLY A 101 -35.49 37.68 -2.46
CA GLY A 101 -34.95 36.37 -2.07
C GLY A 101 -34.39 35.58 -3.25
N GLU A 102 -33.41 34.72 -2.98
CA GLU A 102 -32.86 33.74 -3.93
C GLU A 102 -32.72 32.37 -3.27
N PHE A 103 -33.20 31.32 -3.94
CA PHE A 103 -33.06 29.94 -3.47
C PHE A 103 -31.88 29.25 -4.13
N LEU A 104 -31.16 28.39 -3.38
CA LEU A 104 -30.05 27.63 -3.96
C LEU A 104 -30.52 26.65 -5.05
N HIS A 105 -31.71 26.07 -4.91
CA HIS A 105 -32.27 25.13 -5.90
C HIS A 105 -32.86 25.81 -7.15
N LEU A 106 -32.95 27.14 -7.16
CA LEU A 106 -33.38 27.95 -8.31
C LEU A 106 -32.33 29.05 -8.59
N PRO A 107 -31.12 28.68 -9.04
CA PRO A 107 -30.03 29.63 -9.19
C PRO A 107 -30.38 30.73 -10.21
N GLY A 108 -30.16 31.99 -9.83
CA GLY A 108 -30.38 33.16 -10.68
C GLY A 108 -31.81 33.71 -10.70
N LYS A 109 -32.80 33.01 -10.10
CA LYS A 109 -34.17 33.52 -9.98
C LYS A 109 -34.33 34.39 -8.74
N LYS A 110 -34.69 35.66 -8.95
CA LYS A 110 -34.95 36.65 -7.88
C LYS A 110 -36.44 36.73 -7.57
N PHE A 111 -36.79 36.57 -6.30
CA PHE A 111 -38.17 36.67 -5.81
C PHE A 111 -38.36 38.01 -5.09
N PHE A 112 -39.10 38.93 -5.71
CA PHE A 112 -39.41 40.25 -5.12
C PHE A 112 -40.67 40.21 -4.25
N ASP A 113 -41.59 39.28 -4.51
CA ASP A 113 -42.75 39.03 -3.65
C ASP A 113 -42.44 37.96 -2.59
N PHE A 114 -42.49 38.35 -1.32
CA PHE A 114 -42.25 37.44 -0.20
C PHE A 114 -43.36 36.39 -0.03
N ASN A 115 -44.54 36.61 -0.62
CA ASN A 115 -45.57 35.57 -0.70
C ASN A 115 -45.20 34.46 -1.70
N GLU A 116 -44.45 34.78 -2.76
CA GLU A 116 -43.87 33.76 -3.65
C GLU A 116 -42.79 32.96 -2.93
N ILE A 117 -41.94 33.62 -2.13
CA ILE A 117 -40.95 32.94 -1.27
C ILE A 117 -41.66 31.96 -0.33
N ARG A 118 -42.74 32.37 0.32
CA ARG A 118 -43.55 31.50 1.17
C ARG A 118 -44.09 30.28 0.42
N ARG A 119 -44.70 30.50 -0.75
CA ARG A 119 -45.24 29.43 -1.59
C ARG A 119 -44.15 28.47 -2.06
N GLU A 120 -42.99 28.98 -2.41
CA GLU A 120 -41.83 28.19 -2.82
C GLU A 120 -41.29 27.33 -1.67
N ILE A 121 -41.17 27.86 -0.45
CA ILE A 121 -40.78 27.06 0.73
C ILE A 121 -41.74 25.89 0.93
N GLN A 122 -43.05 26.15 0.79
CA GLN A 122 -44.07 25.12 0.95
C GLN A 122 -44.00 24.06 -0.16
N ALA A 123 -43.91 24.48 -1.43
CA ALA A 123 -43.80 23.60 -2.58
C ALA A 123 -42.53 22.73 -2.50
N GLU A 124 -41.39 23.32 -2.14
CA GLU A 124 -40.12 22.63 -1.98
C GLU A 124 -40.15 21.64 -0.80
N THR A 125 -40.86 21.99 0.26
CA THR A 125 -41.09 21.09 1.40
C THR A 125 -41.94 19.89 1.00
N GLU A 126 -43.03 20.10 0.27
CA GLU A 126 -43.93 19.04 -0.20
C GLU A 126 -43.25 18.11 -1.21
N ARG A 127 -42.40 18.66 -2.08
CA ARG A 127 -41.63 17.88 -3.07
C ARG A 127 -40.74 16.81 -2.43
N GLU A 128 -40.13 17.14 -1.29
CA GLU A 128 -39.14 16.26 -0.63
C GLU A 128 -39.74 15.46 0.53
N ALA A 129 -40.55 16.10 1.39
CA ALA A 129 -41.12 15.45 2.57
C ALA A 129 -42.50 14.80 2.31
N GLY A 130 -43.05 14.97 1.11
CA GLY A 130 -44.37 14.47 0.72
C GLY A 130 -45.54 15.22 1.35
N GLY A 131 -46.76 14.82 0.96
CA GLY A 131 -48.02 15.36 1.51
C GLY A 131 -48.38 14.83 2.91
N ASN A 132 -47.82 13.69 3.33
CA ASN A 132 -48.20 12.95 4.54
C ASN A 132 -47.61 13.52 5.85
N LYS A 133 -47.42 14.85 5.94
CA LYS A 133 -46.92 15.54 7.15
C LYS A 133 -45.58 15.02 7.72
N GLY A 134 -44.78 14.30 6.95
CA GLY A 134 -43.44 13.84 7.33
C GLY A 134 -42.40 14.97 7.40
N VAL A 135 -41.25 14.68 8.01
CA VAL A 135 -40.07 15.59 8.07
C VAL A 135 -38.89 15.02 7.29
N SER A 136 -38.03 15.90 6.78
CA SER A 136 -36.79 15.54 6.08
C SER A 136 -35.62 16.37 6.61
N ASP A 137 -34.45 15.75 6.71
CA ASP A 137 -33.19 16.36 7.14
C ASP A 137 -32.51 17.19 6.03
N LYS A 138 -32.96 17.05 4.78
CA LYS A 138 -32.47 17.87 3.67
C LYS A 138 -32.89 19.32 3.83
N GLN A 139 -31.91 20.20 4.01
CA GLN A 139 -32.13 21.63 4.19
C GLN A 139 -32.65 22.34 2.93
N ILE A 140 -33.44 23.40 3.13
CA ILE A 140 -33.75 24.43 2.14
C ILE A 140 -32.82 25.61 2.41
N ARG A 141 -32.17 26.17 1.37
CA ARG A 141 -31.29 27.34 1.50
C ARG A 141 -31.89 28.55 0.80
N LEU A 142 -32.11 29.62 1.56
CA LEU A 142 -32.71 30.86 1.11
C LEU A 142 -31.81 32.04 1.51
N LYS A 143 -31.42 32.86 0.53
CA LYS A 143 -30.75 34.14 0.75
C LYS A 143 -31.79 35.26 0.65
N ILE A 144 -31.86 36.15 1.63
CA ILE A 144 -32.69 37.36 1.59
C ILE A 144 -31.79 38.58 1.60
N PHE A 145 -31.97 39.44 0.61
CA PHE A 145 -31.24 40.70 0.46
C PHE A 145 -32.14 41.86 0.87
N SER A 146 -31.77 42.61 1.91
CA SER A 146 -32.54 43.77 2.38
C SER A 146 -31.63 44.80 3.07
N PRO A 147 -31.92 46.11 3.01
CA PRO A 147 -31.19 47.11 3.79
C PRO A 147 -31.60 47.12 5.28
N ASN A 148 -32.70 46.46 5.64
CA ASN A 148 -33.32 46.52 6.97
C ASN A 148 -32.96 45.30 7.85
N VAL A 149 -32.14 44.38 7.33
CA VAL A 149 -31.65 43.19 8.05
C VAL A 149 -30.18 43.35 8.41
N LEU A 150 -29.73 42.58 9.40
CA LEU A 150 -28.32 42.39 9.70
C LEU A 150 -27.79 41.21 8.87
N ASP A 151 -26.50 41.24 8.54
CA ASP A 151 -25.84 40.05 8.00
C ASP A 151 -25.90 38.95 9.06
N ILE A 152 -26.65 37.86 8.83
CA ILE A 152 -26.75 36.74 9.77
C ILE A 152 -27.23 35.48 9.05
N THR A 153 -26.71 34.32 9.47
CA THR A 153 -27.24 33.01 9.07
C THR A 153 -28.01 32.38 10.21
N LEU A 154 -29.30 32.15 9.98
CA LEU A 154 -30.26 31.54 10.90
C LEU A 154 -30.69 30.19 10.34
N VAL A 155 -30.85 29.19 11.20
CA VAL A 155 -31.40 27.88 10.84
C VAL A 155 -32.72 27.73 11.57
N ASP A 156 -33.84 27.78 10.84
CA ASP A 156 -35.16 27.43 11.37
C ASP A 156 -35.31 25.91 11.38
N LEU A 157 -35.57 25.35 12.55
CA LEU A 157 -35.73 23.91 12.74
C LEU A 157 -37.21 23.57 13.01
N PRO A 158 -37.67 22.37 12.62
CA PRO A 158 -39.01 21.90 12.93
C PRO A 158 -39.34 22.04 14.43
N GLY A 159 -40.57 22.46 14.73
CA GLY A 159 -41.03 22.59 16.11
C GLY A 159 -41.26 21.23 16.77
N LEU A 160 -40.89 21.11 18.05
CA LEU A 160 -41.15 19.88 18.82
C LEU A 160 -42.65 19.66 19.04
N THR A 161 -43.11 18.44 18.77
CA THR A 161 -44.50 17.97 18.96
C THR A 161 -44.49 16.72 19.83
N LYS A 162 -45.29 16.69 20.90
CA LYS A 162 -45.35 15.56 21.85
C LYS A 162 -46.29 14.43 21.43
N VAL A 163 -47.24 14.72 20.56
CA VAL A 163 -48.24 13.76 20.09
C VAL A 163 -48.34 13.88 18.57
N PRO A 164 -48.20 12.77 17.82
CA PRO A 164 -48.40 12.78 16.38
C PRO A 164 -49.85 13.15 16.07
N VAL A 165 -50.06 14.09 15.14
CA VAL A 165 -51.40 14.52 14.70
C VAL A 165 -51.63 14.20 13.23
N GLY A 166 -52.81 13.65 12.91
CA GLY A 166 -53.17 13.22 11.54
C GLY A 166 -52.31 12.06 11.05
N ASP A 167 -51.81 12.15 9.82
CA ASP A 167 -50.99 11.10 9.17
C ASP A 167 -49.51 11.10 9.58
N GLN A 168 -49.16 11.78 10.68
CA GLN A 168 -47.77 11.80 11.17
C GLN A 168 -47.35 10.43 11.72
N PRO A 169 -46.11 9.99 11.46
CA PRO A 169 -45.62 8.72 11.96
C PRO A 169 -45.45 8.77 13.49
N SER A 170 -45.57 7.63 14.16
CA SER A 170 -45.49 7.53 15.63
C SER A 170 -44.12 7.92 16.19
N ASP A 171 -43.07 7.94 15.36
CA ASP A 171 -41.70 8.31 15.70
C ASP A 171 -41.33 9.77 15.38
N ILE A 172 -42.32 10.60 14.98
CA ILE A 172 -42.08 11.97 14.50
C ILE A 172 -41.32 12.84 15.53
N GLU A 173 -41.65 12.70 16.81
CA GLU A 173 -40.98 13.42 17.90
C GLU A 173 -39.50 13.04 17.96
N ALA A 174 -39.20 11.74 17.94
CA ALA A 174 -37.83 11.24 18.01
C ALA A 174 -37.01 11.69 16.79
N ARG A 175 -37.62 11.70 15.59
CA ARG A 175 -36.98 12.19 14.36
C ARG A 175 -36.67 13.69 14.43
N ILE A 176 -37.63 14.51 14.86
CA ILE A 176 -37.42 15.96 15.03
C ILE A 176 -36.36 16.23 16.11
N ARG A 177 -36.40 15.52 17.23
CA ARG A 177 -35.43 15.64 18.32
C ARG A 177 -34.02 15.29 17.85
N THR A 178 -33.88 14.21 17.09
CA THR A 178 -32.60 13.77 16.50
C THR A 178 -32.08 14.79 15.51
N MET A 179 -32.96 15.34 14.65
CA MET A 179 -32.61 16.41 13.72
C MET A 179 -32.16 17.67 14.45
N ILE A 180 -32.88 18.13 15.47
CA ILE A 180 -32.45 19.30 16.25
C ILE A 180 -31.07 19.05 16.87
N MET A 181 -30.86 17.87 17.48
CA MET A 181 -29.59 17.51 18.09
C MET A 181 -28.42 17.51 17.11
N SER A 182 -28.61 17.12 15.86
CA SER A 182 -27.52 17.13 14.87
C SER A 182 -27.02 18.55 14.56
N TYR A 183 -27.85 19.58 14.77
CA TYR A 183 -27.44 20.99 14.65
C TYR A 183 -26.88 21.53 15.97
N ILE A 184 -27.62 21.36 17.08
CA ILE A 184 -27.27 22.05 18.33
C ILE A 184 -26.14 21.40 19.11
N LYS A 185 -25.77 20.14 18.84
CA LYS A 185 -24.57 19.52 19.46
C LYS A 185 -23.26 20.12 18.95
N LEU A 186 -23.29 20.77 17.78
CA LEU A 186 -22.10 21.38 17.20
C LEU A 186 -21.64 22.58 18.05
N PRO A 187 -20.39 22.62 18.54
CA PRO A 187 -19.88 23.73 19.34
C PRO A 187 -19.89 25.07 18.60
N SER A 188 -19.80 25.05 17.27
CA SER A 188 -19.91 26.21 16.40
C SER A 188 -21.33 26.76 16.27
N CYS A 189 -22.36 26.04 16.72
CA CYS A 189 -23.75 26.47 16.65
C CYS A 189 -24.17 27.24 17.92
N LEU A 190 -24.66 28.46 17.75
CA LEU A 190 -25.41 29.18 18.77
C LEU A 190 -26.85 28.66 18.83
N ILE A 191 -27.43 28.58 20.01
CA ILE A 191 -28.79 28.08 20.24
C ILE A 191 -29.69 29.25 20.61
N LEU A 192 -30.73 29.50 19.81
CA LEU A 192 -31.80 30.45 20.12
C LEU A 192 -33.02 29.67 20.64
N ALA A 193 -33.15 29.59 21.97
CA ALA A 193 -34.19 28.80 22.63
C ALA A 193 -35.47 29.63 22.84
N VAL A 194 -36.47 29.41 21.98
CA VAL A 194 -37.74 30.15 21.94
C VAL A 194 -38.81 29.46 22.78
N THR A 195 -39.21 30.10 23.88
CA THR A 195 -40.20 29.59 24.84
C THR A 195 -41.34 30.60 25.04
N PRO A 196 -42.61 30.19 25.06
CA PRO A 196 -43.72 31.11 25.33
C PRO A 196 -43.89 31.38 26.83
N ALA A 197 -44.21 32.62 27.20
CA ALA A 197 -44.31 33.10 28.57
C ALA A 197 -45.51 32.55 29.34
N ASN A 198 -46.55 32.11 28.63
CA ASN A 198 -47.76 31.51 29.20
C ASN A 198 -47.58 30.01 29.55
N SER A 199 -46.35 29.49 29.47
CA SER A 199 -46.00 28.13 29.87
C SER A 199 -44.89 28.16 30.93
N ASP A 200 -44.86 27.16 31.80
CA ASP A 200 -43.79 27.04 32.79
C ASP A 200 -42.43 26.81 32.10
N LEU A 201 -41.44 27.63 32.47
CA LEU A 201 -40.10 27.62 31.88
C LEU A 201 -39.37 26.29 32.14
N ALA A 202 -39.62 25.65 33.29
CA ALA A 202 -39.03 24.36 33.66
C ALA A 202 -39.45 23.22 32.71
N ASN A 203 -40.63 23.35 32.10
CA ASN A 203 -41.18 22.37 31.15
C ASN A 203 -40.88 22.72 29.68
N SER A 204 -40.02 23.71 29.43
CA SER A 204 -39.64 24.11 28.07
C SER A 204 -38.78 23.05 27.39
N ASP A 205 -39.34 22.40 26.37
CA ASP A 205 -38.59 21.43 25.55
C ASP A 205 -37.38 22.10 24.86
N ALA A 206 -37.47 23.40 24.56
CA ALA A 206 -36.37 24.16 23.97
C ALA A 206 -35.16 24.26 24.92
N LEU A 207 -35.41 24.58 26.19
CA LEU A 207 -34.37 24.70 27.20
C LEU A 207 -33.85 23.35 27.66
N GLN A 208 -34.68 22.31 27.69
CA GLN A 208 -34.22 20.95 27.97
C GLN A 208 -33.26 20.46 26.87
N MET A 209 -33.60 20.68 25.60
CA MET A 209 -32.72 20.33 24.48
C MET A 209 -31.43 21.14 24.49
N ALA A 210 -31.53 22.45 24.77
CA ALA A 210 -30.36 23.29 24.94
C ALA A 210 -29.48 22.83 26.10
N GLY A 211 -30.05 22.50 27.26
CA GLY A 211 -29.29 22.01 28.43
C GLY A 211 -28.61 20.66 28.21
N ILE A 212 -29.15 19.79 27.35
CA ILE A 212 -28.45 18.54 26.96
C ILE A 212 -27.26 18.84 26.04
N ALA A 213 -27.35 19.84 25.16
CA ALA A 213 -26.31 20.17 24.19
C ALA A 213 -25.27 21.18 24.72
N ASP A 214 -25.67 22.05 25.65
CA ASP A 214 -24.93 23.15 26.26
C ASP A 214 -25.31 23.26 27.76
N PRO A 215 -24.85 22.32 28.61
CA PRO A 215 -25.24 22.26 30.03
C PRO A 215 -24.96 23.52 30.83
N ASP A 216 -23.89 24.24 30.49
CA ASP A 216 -23.46 25.48 31.15
C ASP A 216 -24.10 26.75 30.55
N GLY A 217 -24.85 26.62 29.46
CA GLY A 217 -25.53 27.72 28.79
C GLY A 217 -24.60 28.77 28.17
N TYR A 218 -23.38 28.41 27.75
CA TYR A 218 -22.38 29.34 27.17
C TYR A 218 -22.72 29.84 25.79
N ARG A 219 -23.54 29.11 25.03
CA ARG A 219 -23.88 29.39 23.64
C ARG A 219 -25.39 29.41 23.39
N THR A 220 -26.17 29.54 24.47
CA THR A 220 -27.62 29.53 24.45
C THR A 220 -28.19 30.90 24.82
N ILE A 221 -29.05 31.43 23.95
CA ILE A 221 -29.83 32.67 24.16
C ILE A 221 -31.28 32.28 24.37
N GLY A 222 -31.86 32.69 25.49
CA GLY A 222 -33.29 32.48 25.75
C GLY A 222 -34.16 33.57 25.13
N VAL A 223 -35.23 33.20 24.44
CA VAL A 223 -36.24 34.13 23.92
C VAL A 223 -37.59 33.80 24.51
N ILE A 224 -38.18 34.76 25.23
CA ILE A 224 -39.49 34.61 25.87
C ILE A 224 -40.53 35.32 25.00
N THR A 225 -41.43 34.56 24.37
CA THR A 225 -42.49 35.09 23.49
C THR A 225 -43.83 35.18 24.24
N LYS A 226 -44.87 35.76 23.63
CA LYS A 226 -46.26 35.73 24.15
C LYS A 226 -46.44 36.34 25.57
N LEU A 227 -45.67 37.38 25.89
CA LEU A 227 -45.73 38.09 27.18
C LEU A 227 -47.05 38.84 27.40
N ASP A 228 -47.79 39.09 26.32
CA ASP A 228 -49.05 39.81 26.26
C ASP A 228 -50.25 38.96 26.73
N ILE A 229 -50.17 37.64 26.55
CA ILE A 229 -51.24 36.67 26.90
C ILE A 229 -50.94 35.86 28.17
N MET A 230 -50.09 36.39 29.05
CA MET A 230 -49.86 35.80 30.38
C MET A 230 -51.10 35.94 31.27
N ASP A 231 -51.26 35.00 32.21
CA ASP A 231 -52.35 35.04 33.18
C ASP A 231 -52.32 36.32 34.01
N ARG A 232 -53.49 36.93 34.21
CA ARG A 232 -53.60 38.19 34.96
C ARG A 232 -53.05 38.00 36.37
N GLY A 233 -52.14 38.89 36.78
CA GLY A 233 -51.46 38.83 38.06
C GLY A 233 -50.11 38.09 38.03
N THR A 234 -49.71 37.54 36.87
CA THR A 234 -48.38 36.97 36.65
C THR A 234 -47.52 37.86 35.74
N ASP A 235 -46.21 37.71 35.84
CA ASP A 235 -45.24 38.39 34.98
C ASP A 235 -44.00 37.52 34.72
N ALA A 236 -43.26 37.85 33.65
CA ALA A 236 -42.07 37.12 33.24
C ALA A 236 -40.77 37.75 33.74
N ARG A 237 -40.81 38.68 34.70
CA ARG A 237 -39.61 39.41 35.17
C ARG A 237 -38.53 38.44 35.65
N ASN A 238 -38.92 37.41 36.40
CA ASN A 238 -38.00 36.39 36.91
C ASN A 238 -37.41 35.52 35.79
N PHE A 239 -38.14 35.30 34.69
CA PHE A 239 -37.62 34.63 33.50
C PHE A 239 -36.57 35.50 32.81
N LEU A 240 -36.89 36.78 32.58
CA LEU A 240 -36.00 37.73 31.89
C LEU A 240 -34.70 38.02 32.66
N LEU A 241 -34.77 38.01 33.99
CA LEU A 241 -33.60 38.13 34.88
C LEU A 241 -32.78 36.83 35.00
N GLY A 242 -33.26 35.71 34.45
CA GLY A 242 -32.58 34.42 34.54
C GLY A 242 -32.56 33.82 35.95
N LYS A 243 -33.51 34.19 36.81
CA LYS A 243 -33.59 33.70 38.20
C LYS A 243 -34.11 32.25 38.30
N VAL A 244 -34.83 31.78 37.27
CA VAL A 244 -35.42 30.44 37.24
C VAL A 244 -34.45 29.44 36.61
N ILE A 245 -34.06 29.66 35.35
CA ILE A 245 -33.03 28.88 34.66
C ILE A 245 -31.95 29.86 34.18
N PRO A 246 -30.75 29.89 34.78
CA PRO A 246 -29.72 30.84 34.39
C PRO A 246 -29.09 30.45 33.04
N LEU A 247 -28.96 31.43 32.13
CA LEU A 247 -28.22 31.31 30.87
C LEU A 247 -27.15 32.40 30.82
N ARG A 248 -25.96 32.12 30.27
CA ARG A 248 -24.85 33.10 30.25
C ARG A 248 -25.14 34.30 29.36
N PHE A 249 -25.83 34.07 28.24
CA PHE A 249 -26.33 35.16 27.40
C PHE A 249 -27.68 35.71 27.87
N GLY A 250 -28.29 35.13 28.90
CA GLY A 250 -29.56 35.55 29.48
C GLY A 250 -30.73 35.44 28.50
N TYR A 251 -31.81 36.15 28.85
CA TYR A 251 -33.08 36.11 28.12
C TYR A 251 -33.41 37.45 27.47
N VAL A 252 -34.22 37.40 26.40
CA VAL A 252 -34.85 38.55 25.77
C VAL A 252 -36.35 38.28 25.63
N GLY A 253 -37.18 39.21 26.08
CA GLY A 253 -38.64 39.14 25.95
C GLY A 253 -39.10 39.80 24.66
N VAL A 254 -40.03 39.17 23.94
CA VAL A 254 -40.60 39.70 22.69
C VAL A 254 -42.12 39.53 22.65
N VAL A 255 -42.79 40.52 22.07
CA VAL A 255 -44.23 40.49 21.78
C VAL A 255 -44.41 40.55 20.26
N ASN A 256 -44.92 39.45 19.71
CA ASN A 256 -45.15 39.31 18.28
C ASN A 256 -46.63 39.53 17.95
N ARG A 257 -46.96 39.60 16.65
CA ARG A 257 -48.35 39.62 16.18
C ARG A 257 -49.11 38.37 16.65
N SER A 258 -50.32 38.59 17.15
CA SER A 258 -51.29 37.54 17.45
C SER A 258 -51.88 36.94 16.15
N GLN A 259 -52.63 35.85 16.27
CA GLN A 259 -53.32 35.27 15.12
C GLN A 259 -54.34 36.25 14.52
N GLU A 260 -55.00 37.04 15.35
CA GLU A 260 -55.93 38.09 14.91
C GLU A 260 -55.20 39.20 14.14
N ASP A 261 -54.05 39.67 14.66
CA ASP A 261 -53.22 40.67 13.98
C ASP A 261 -52.78 40.19 12.58
N ILE A 262 -52.47 38.89 12.43
CA ILE A 262 -52.08 38.30 11.16
C ILE A 262 -53.26 38.26 10.20
N LEU A 263 -54.44 37.85 10.66
CA LEU A 263 -55.67 37.82 9.84
C LEU A 263 -56.08 39.23 9.40
N MET A 264 -55.86 40.23 10.24
CA MET A 264 -56.09 41.65 9.93
C MET A 264 -54.96 42.27 9.08
N ASN A 265 -53.98 41.49 8.62
CA ASN A 265 -52.83 41.94 7.83
C ASN A 265 -52.06 43.10 8.48
N ARG A 266 -51.97 43.10 9.82
CA ARG A 266 -51.18 44.10 10.54
C ARG A 266 -49.72 44.03 10.12
N SER A 267 -49.15 45.17 9.76
CA SER A 267 -47.76 45.24 9.32
C SER A 267 -46.78 44.92 10.47
N ILE A 268 -45.59 44.40 10.13
CA ILE A 268 -44.54 44.14 11.13
C ILE A 268 -44.06 45.44 11.77
N LYS A 269 -44.02 46.56 11.01
CA LYS A 269 -43.67 47.88 11.55
C LYS A 269 -44.64 48.32 12.65
N ASP A 270 -45.95 48.16 12.43
CA ASP A 270 -46.97 48.50 13.42
C ASP A 270 -46.94 47.56 14.63
N ALA A 271 -46.50 46.31 14.43
CA ALA A 271 -46.28 45.36 15.52
C ALA A 271 -45.11 45.78 16.41
N LEU A 272 -43.99 46.19 15.84
CA LEU A 272 -42.82 46.69 16.59
C LEU A 272 -43.17 47.95 17.42
N ILE A 273 -43.97 48.86 16.88
CA ILE A 273 -44.44 50.05 17.61
C ILE A 273 -45.30 49.65 18.81
N ALA A 274 -46.19 48.67 18.66
CA ALA A 274 -47.00 48.22 19.77
C ALA A 274 -46.24 47.36 20.78
N GLU A 275 -45.24 46.61 20.35
CA GLU A 275 -44.31 45.93 21.25
C GLU A 275 -43.59 46.96 22.14
N GLU A 276 -43.06 48.04 21.54
CA GLU A 276 -42.43 49.11 22.29
C GLU A 276 -43.42 49.78 23.27
N LYS A 277 -44.65 50.04 22.81
CA LYS A 277 -45.73 50.57 23.67
C LYS A 277 -46.05 49.61 24.82
N PHE A 278 -46.12 48.31 24.56
CA PHE A 278 -46.38 47.28 25.57
C PHE A 278 -45.35 47.32 26.69
N PHE A 279 -44.06 47.28 26.35
CA PHE A 279 -42.98 47.30 27.34
C PHE A 279 -42.87 48.63 28.08
N ARG A 280 -43.10 49.77 27.41
CA ARG A 280 -43.11 51.09 28.08
C ARG A 280 -44.31 51.28 29.01
N SER A 281 -45.47 50.72 28.66
CA SER A 281 -46.71 50.89 29.44
C SER A 281 -46.75 50.07 30.74
N ARG A 282 -45.92 49.04 30.86
CA ARG A 282 -45.92 48.12 32.01
C ARG A 282 -44.73 48.40 32.95
N PRO A 283 -44.96 48.90 34.17
CA PRO A 283 -43.88 49.21 35.13
C PRO A 283 -42.99 48.02 35.48
N VAL A 284 -43.50 46.79 35.39
CA VAL A 284 -42.75 45.55 35.72
C VAL A 284 -41.55 45.33 34.79
N TYR A 285 -41.60 45.87 33.56
CA TYR A 285 -40.57 45.70 32.53
C TYR A 285 -39.78 46.98 32.24
N SER A 286 -40.11 48.12 32.86
CA SER A 286 -39.50 49.42 32.53
C SER A 286 -38.00 49.48 32.82
N ASP A 287 -37.55 48.79 33.87
CA ASP A 287 -36.14 48.63 34.24
C ASP A 287 -35.42 47.49 33.48
N LEU A 288 -36.14 46.78 32.60
CA LEU A 288 -35.63 45.69 31.76
C LEU A 288 -35.67 46.04 30.27
N ALA A 289 -35.72 47.33 29.92
CA ALA A 289 -35.83 47.79 28.54
C ALA A 289 -34.74 47.21 27.61
N GLU A 290 -33.51 47.02 28.10
CA GLU A 290 -32.40 46.42 27.33
C GLU A 290 -32.59 44.92 27.01
N ARG A 291 -33.54 44.26 27.67
CA ARG A 291 -33.87 42.83 27.52
C ARG A 291 -35.24 42.62 26.89
N CYS A 292 -35.87 43.67 26.39
CA CYS A 292 -37.23 43.63 25.87
C CYS A 292 -37.27 44.19 24.45
N GLY A 293 -37.96 43.48 23.56
CA GLY A 293 -38.21 43.88 22.19
C GLY A 293 -37.36 43.17 21.15
N VAL A 294 -37.96 42.97 19.97
CA VAL A 294 -37.27 42.42 18.79
C VAL A 294 -36.04 43.26 18.39
N PRO A 295 -36.05 44.61 18.45
CA PRO A 295 -34.85 45.39 18.15
C PRO A 295 -33.67 45.09 19.07
N GLN A 296 -33.93 44.87 20.37
CA GLN A 296 -32.89 44.50 21.33
C GLN A 296 -32.40 43.07 21.10
N LEU A 297 -33.32 42.14 20.74
CA LEU A 297 -32.95 40.79 20.33
C LEU A 297 -32.00 40.80 19.14
N ALA A 298 -32.32 41.55 18.08
CA ALA A 298 -31.49 41.66 16.87
C ALA A 298 -30.09 42.20 17.20
N LYS A 299 -30.02 43.29 17.98
CA LYS A 299 -28.76 43.90 18.41
C LYS A 299 -27.89 42.92 19.21
N LYS A 300 -28.49 42.25 20.21
CA LYS A 300 -27.80 41.32 21.09
C LYS A 300 -27.35 40.06 20.36
N LEU A 301 -28.20 39.51 19.49
CA LEU A 301 -27.89 38.33 18.68
C LEU A 301 -26.69 38.60 17.76
N ASN A 302 -26.66 39.76 17.10
CA ASN A 302 -25.54 40.14 16.25
C ASN A 302 -24.22 40.29 17.03
N GLN A 303 -24.26 40.94 18.20
CA GLN A 303 -23.08 41.08 19.07
C GLN A 303 -22.53 39.71 19.52
N ILE A 304 -23.42 38.82 19.96
CA ILE A 304 -23.04 37.47 20.40
C ILE A 304 -22.48 36.67 19.21
N LEU A 305 -23.12 36.75 18.04
CA LEU A 305 -22.67 36.04 16.85
C LEU A 305 -21.27 36.49 16.42
N VAL A 306 -21.00 37.79 16.37
CA VAL A 306 -19.67 38.31 16.02
C VAL A 306 -18.61 37.81 17.01
N GLN A 307 -18.90 37.85 18.31
CA GLN A 307 -17.98 37.35 19.33
C GLN A 307 -17.75 35.84 19.19
N HIS A 308 -18.82 35.08 18.96
CA HIS A 308 -18.75 33.64 18.78
C HIS A 308 -17.94 33.26 17.54
N ILE A 309 -18.14 33.95 16.41
CA ILE A 309 -17.33 33.72 15.21
C ILE A 309 -15.86 33.98 15.52
N LYS A 310 -15.51 35.08 16.21
CA LYS A 310 -14.12 35.37 16.59
C LYS A 310 -13.48 34.27 17.43
N THR A 311 -14.23 33.67 18.36
CA THR A 311 -13.73 32.57 19.20
C THR A 311 -13.55 31.27 18.41
N VAL A 312 -14.44 30.97 17.45
CA VAL A 312 -14.42 29.71 16.68
C VAL A 312 -13.46 29.77 15.50
N LEU A 313 -13.22 30.96 14.93
CA LEU A 313 -12.48 31.14 13.67
C LEU A 313 -11.03 30.62 13.69
N PRO A 314 -10.22 30.81 14.76
CA PRO A 314 -8.87 30.24 14.82
C PRO A 314 -8.89 28.71 14.76
N GLY A 315 -9.82 28.07 15.46
CA GLY A 315 -10.01 26.62 15.42
C GLY A 315 -10.45 26.13 14.04
N LEU A 316 -11.35 26.87 13.38
CA LEU A 316 -11.78 26.60 12.00
C LEU A 316 -10.60 26.70 11.02
N LYS A 317 -9.74 27.73 11.14
CA LYS A 317 -8.54 27.89 10.33
C LYS A 317 -7.60 26.71 10.49
N SER A 318 -7.31 26.29 11.73
CA SER A 318 -6.46 25.12 12.01
C SER A 318 -7.02 23.83 11.39
N ARG A 319 -8.33 23.59 11.52
CA ARG A 319 -9.00 22.43 10.90
C ARG A 319 -8.89 22.44 9.38
N ILE A 320 -9.11 23.59 8.73
CA ILE A 320 -8.98 23.72 7.27
C ILE A 320 -7.53 23.48 6.84
N SER A 321 -6.54 24.03 7.55
CA SER A 321 -5.12 23.77 7.28
C SER A 321 -4.76 22.29 7.39
N ALA A 322 -5.22 21.61 8.44
CA ALA A 322 -4.98 20.18 8.62
C ALA A 322 -5.64 19.35 7.51
N ALA A 323 -6.88 19.66 7.16
CA ALA A 323 -7.59 19.02 6.05
C ALA A 323 -6.86 19.26 4.71
N LEU A 324 -6.37 20.48 4.47
CA LEU A 324 -5.61 20.83 3.27
C LEU A 324 -4.35 19.96 3.13
N VAL A 325 -3.57 19.80 4.22
CA VAL A 325 -2.35 18.98 4.22
C VAL A 325 -2.68 17.50 3.96
N SER A 326 -3.72 16.97 4.62
CA SER A 326 -4.16 15.59 4.44
C SER A 326 -4.59 15.31 3.00
N VAL A 327 -5.47 16.15 2.44
CA VAL A 327 -5.97 16.02 1.06
C VAL A 327 -4.85 16.23 0.04
N ALA A 328 -3.90 17.13 0.30
CA ALA A 328 -2.73 17.32 -0.56
C ALA A 328 -1.83 16.08 -0.59
N LYS A 329 -1.59 15.45 0.56
CA LYS A 329 -0.83 14.19 0.65
C LYS A 329 -1.53 13.05 -0.10
N GLU A 330 -2.84 12.92 0.08
CA GLU A 330 -3.66 11.95 -0.64
C GLU A 330 -3.60 12.19 -2.16
N HIS A 331 -3.78 13.44 -2.61
CA HIS A 331 -3.69 13.79 -4.02
C HIS A 331 -2.30 13.47 -4.61
N ALA A 332 -1.23 13.76 -3.87
CA ALA A 332 0.13 13.44 -4.28
C ALA A 332 0.35 11.92 -4.43
N SER A 333 -0.29 11.09 -3.59
CA SER A 333 -0.19 9.62 -3.68
C SER A 333 -0.76 9.06 -4.99
N TYR A 334 -1.72 9.74 -5.61
CA TYR A 334 -2.25 9.36 -6.91
C TYR A 334 -1.35 9.78 -8.08
N GLY A 335 -0.34 10.62 -7.83
CA GLY A 335 0.56 11.16 -8.86
C GLY A 335 -0.12 12.15 -9.82
N GLU A 336 0.69 12.80 -10.65
CA GLU A 336 0.22 13.75 -11.67
C GLU A 336 -0.09 13.04 -12.99
N ILE A 337 -1.13 13.49 -13.69
CA ILE A 337 -1.43 13.07 -15.06
C ILE A 337 -0.65 13.99 -15.98
N THR A 338 0.22 13.43 -16.82
CA THR A 338 0.82 14.21 -17.90
C THR A 338 0.09 13.93 -19.20
N GLU A 339 -0.54 14.96 -19.75
CA GLU A 339 -1.24 14.87 -21.04
C GLU A 339 -0.28 15.01 -22.24
N SER A 340 0.92 15.57 -22.01
CA SER A 340 1.91 15.72 -23.07
C SER A 340 2.66 14.40 -23.33
N LYS A 341 2.84 14.04 -24.61
CA LYS A 341 3.63 12.87 -25.02
C LYS A 341 5.05 12.90 -24.43
N ALA A 342 5.67 14.07 -24.37
CA ALA A 342 7.00 14.26 -23.78
C ALA A 342 7.03 13.90 -22.29
N GLY A 343 6.02 14.31 -21.52
CA GLY A 343 5.97 13.98 -20.10
C GLY A 343 5.52 12.55 -19.82
N GLN A 344 4.69 11.96 -20.67
CA GLN A 344 4.43 10.51 -20.65
C GLN A 344 5.71 9.70 -20.88
N GLY A 345 6.53 10.11 -21.86
CA GLY A 345 7.85 9.52 -22.10
C GLY A 345 8.76 9.65 -20.87
N ALA A 346 8.87 10.84 -20.29
CA ALA A 346 9.67 11.06 -19.08
C ALA A 346 9.19 10.22 -17.88
N LEU A 347 7.87 10.11 -17.68
CA LEU A 347 7.28 9.27 -16.63
C LEU A 347 7.62 7.80 -16.84
N LEU A 348 7.45 7.29 -18.06
CA LEU A 348 7.78 5.90 -18.39
C LEU A 348 9.27 5.63 -18.15
N LEU A 349 10.17 6.49 -18.63
CA LEU A 349 11.61 6.35 -18.39
C LEU A 349 11.94 6.29 -16.90
N ASN A 350 11.33 7.15 -16.10
CA ASN A 350 11.53 7.17 -14.65
C ASN A 350 11.09 5.84 -14.01
N ILE A 351 9.91 5.32 -14.39
CA ILE A 351 9.42 4.02 -13.90
C ILE A 351 10.37 2.89 -14.29
N LEU A 352 10.82 2.84 -15.55
CA LEU A 352 11.73 1.81 -16.05
C LEU A 352 13.09 1.87 -15.33
N SER A 353 13.66 3.06 -15.15
CA SER A 353 14.92 3.25 -14.41
C SER A 353 14.81 2.81 -12.96
N LYS A 354 13.78 3.27 -12.24
CA LYS A 354 13.54 2.89 -10.84
C LYS A 354 13.38 1.37 -10.68
N TYR A 355 12.65 0.73 -11.60
CA TYR A 355 12.50 -0.72 -11.57
C TYR A 355 13.84 -1.43 -11.79
N SER A 356 14.63 -1.02 -12.79
CA SER A 356 15.94 -1.63 -13.07
C SER A 356 16.93 -1.46 -11.91
N GLU A 357 16.91 -0.29 -11.25
CA GLU A 357 17.71 -0.02 -10.06
C GLU A 357 17.27 -0.89 -8.88
N ALA A 358 15.96 -0.97 -8.61
CA ALA A 358 15.41 -1.83 -7.58
C ALA A 358 15.79 -3.31 -7.79
N PHE A 359 15.64 -3.81 -9.01
CA PHE A 359 16.03 -5.18 -9.37
C PHE A 359 17.53 -5.44 -9.14
N SER A 360 18.38 -4.51 -9.55
CA SER A 360 19.82 -4.59 -9.34
C SER A 360 20.19 -4.58 -7.85
N SER A 361 19.55 -3.71 -7.06
CA SER A 361 19.75 -3.63 -5.62
C SER A 361 19.36 -4.91 -4.89
N MET A 362 18.31 -5.62 -5.34
CA MET A 362 17.94 -6.92 -4.76
C MET A 362 18.95 -8.03 -5.08
N ILE A 363 19.55 -8.02 -6.27
CA ILE A 363 20.64 -8.96 -6.62
C ILE A 363 21.86 -8.68 -5.75
N GLU A 364 22.19 -7.40 -5.52
CA GLU A 364 23.34 -6.99 -4.70
C GLU A 364 23.11 -7.11 -3.19
N GLY A 365 21.86 -7.29 -2.75
CA GLY A 365 21.51 -7.32 -1.33
C GLY A 365 21.50 -5.94 -0.65
N LYS A 366 21.32 -4.86 -1.41
CA LYS A 366 21.27 -3.46 -0.93
C LYS A 366 19.85 -2.90 -0.82
N ASN A 367 18.84 -3.76 -0.71
CA ASN A 367 17.45 -3.30 -0.67
C ASN A 367 17.13 -2.63 0.69
N GLU A 368 16.50 -1.45 0.66
CA GLU A 368 16.11 -0.69 1.86
C GLU A 368 15.01 -1.41 2.66
N GLU A 369 14.11 -2.13 1.99
CA GLU A 369 13.05 -2.94 2.59
C GLU A 369 13.50 -4.40 2.75
N MET A 370 14.43 -4.65 3.67
CA MET A 370 14.93 -6.00 3.94
C MET A 370 13.91 -6.81 4.78
N SER A 371 13.27 -7.81 4.15
CA SER A 371 12.43 -8.77 4.88
C SER A 371 13.29 -9.58 5.86
N THR A 372 12.91 -9.60 7.14
CA THR A 372 13.59 -10.39 8.17
C THR A 372 13.12 -11.85 8.22
N SER A 373 12.10 -12.22 7.44
CA SER A 373 11.44 -13.52 7.53
C SER A 373 12.02 -14.59 6.60
N GLU A 374 12.56 -14.22 5.44
CA GLU A 374 13.01 -15.17 4.42
C GLU A 374 14.27 -14.68 3.71
N LEU A 375 15.21 -15.59 3.41
CA LEU A 375 16.30 -15.26 2.48
C LEU A 375 15.73 -15.03 1.08
N SER A 376 16.15 -13.95 0.44
CA SER A 376 15.74 -13.59 -0.93
C SER A 376 16.86 -12.92 -1.69
N GLY A 377 16.73 -12.87 -3.03
CA GLY A 377 17.65 -12.13 -3.87
C GLY A 377 19.06 -12.71 -3.87
N GLY A 378 20.09 -11.86 -3.80
CA GLY A 378 21.49 -12.28 -3.82
C GLY A 378 21.85 -13.33 -2.75
N ALA A 379 21.28 -13.21 -1.54
CA ALA A 379 21.55 -14.16 -0.45
C ALA A 379 20.98 -15.56 -0.75
N ARG A 380 19.83 -15.63 -1.42
CA ARG A 380 19.19 -16.89 -1.81
C ARG A 380 19.91 -17.54 -3.00
N ILE A 381 20.37 -16.74 -3.96
CA ILE A 381 21.27 -17.20 -5.04
C ILE A 381 22.53 -17.85 -4.45
N HIS A 382 23.17 -17.19 -3.48
CA HIS A 382 24.34 -17.74 -2.80
C HIS A 382 24.02 -19.05 -2.06
N TYR A 383 22.86 -19.12 -1.38
CA TYR A 383 22.41 -20.34 -0.72
C TYR A 383 22.20 -21.50 -1.72
N ILE A 384 21.63 -21.24 -2.90
CA ILE A 384 21.43 -22.26 -3.94
C ILE A 384 22.78 -22.81 -4.42
N PHE A 385 23.76 -21.95 -4.67
CA PHE A 385 25.09 -22.42 -5.08
C PHE A 385 25.77 -23.26 -3.99
N GLN A 386 25.80 -22.78 -2.76
CA GLN A 386 26.62 -23.42 -1.71
C GLN A 386 25.90 -24.56 -0.99
N ASN A 387 24.66 -24.34 -0.56
CA ASN A 387 23.96 -25.29 0.30
C ASN A 387 23.08 -26.29 -0.47
N ILE A 388 22.76 -26.02 -1.72
CA ILE A 388 21.99 -26.95 -2.56
C ILE A 388 22.93 -27.61 -3.56
N PHE A 389 23.53 -26.84 -4.48
CA PHE A 389 24.32 -27.40 -5.56
C PHE A 389 25.61 -28.08 -5.07
N VAL A 390 26.51 -27.36 -4.40
CA VAL A 390 27.79 -27.94 -3.92
C VAL A 390 27.55 -29.13 -3.01
N LYS A 391 26.70 -29.00 -1.96
CA LYS A 391 26.38 -30.13 -1.07
C LYS A 391 25.80 -31.34 -1.80
N SER A 392 24.92 -31.13 -2.78
CA SER A 392 24.35 -32.24 -3.56
C SER A 392 25.41 -32.97 -4.39
N LEU A 393 26.48 -32.29 -4.82
CA LEU A 393 27.60 -32.93 -5.52
C LEU A 393 28.56 -33.64 -4.55
N GLU A 394 28.79 -33.07 -3.36
CA GLU A 394 29.63 -33.65 -2.32
C GLU A 394 29.07 -34.98 -1.78
N ASP A 395 27.74 -35.10 -1.71
CA ASP A 395 27.05 -36.30 -1.19
C ASP A 395 27.08 -37.52 -2.14
N VAL A 396 27.51 -37.35 -3.41
CA VAL A 396 27.55 -38.44 -4.40
C VAL A 396 28.86 -39.24 -4.27
N ASP A 397 28.79 -40.53 -3.94
CA ASP A 397 29.94 -41.45 -4.11
C ASP A 397 30.05 -41.86 -5.59
N PRO A 398 31.17 -41.54 -6.28
CA PRO A 398 31.35 -41.89 -7.69
C PRO A 398 31.39 -43.40 -7.96
N CYS A 399 31.57 -44.23 -6.92
CA CYS A 399 31.54 -45.69 -7.02
C CYS A 399 30.21 -46.33 -6.59
N GLU A 400 29.20 -45.56 -6.14
CA GLU A 400 27.96 -46.13 -5.58
C GLU A 400 27.21 -47.02 -6.58
N ASP A 401 27.12 -46.57 -7.83
CA ASP A 401 26.43 -47.28 -8.92
C ASP A 401 27.37 -48.17 -9.77
N LEU A 402 28.60 -48.41 -9.30
CA LEU A 402 29.58 -49.26 -9.98
C LEU A 402 29.81 -50.53 -9.18
N THR A 403 29.19 -51.63 -9.62
CA THR A 403 29.42 -52.94 -9.00
C THR A 403 30.82 -53.46 -9.34
N ASP A 404 31.36 -54.33 -8.49
CA ASP A 404 32.64 -54.99 -8.77
C ASP A 404 32.59 -55.77 -10.09
N ASP A 405 31.41 -56.28 -10.45
CA ASP A 405 31.17 -56.96 -11.72
C ASP A 405 31.21 -56.02 -12.92
N ASP A 406 30.71 -54.79 -12.79
CA ASP A 406 30.79 -53.77 -13.84
C ASP A 406 32.25 -53.38 -14.11
N ILE A 407 33.02 -53.17 -13.05
CA ILE A 407 34.44 -52.84 -13.14
C ILE A 407 35.22 -54.01 -13.72
N ARG A 408 34.95 -55.25 -13.26
CA ARG A 408 35.57 -56.46 -13.81
C ARG A 408 35.24 -56.63 -15.29
N THR A 409 33.99 -56.41 -15.67
CA THR A 409 33.54 -56.49 -17.07
C THR A 409 34.23 -55.42 -17.92
N ALA A 410 34.38 -54.19 -17.42
CA ALA A 410 35.12 -53.13 -18.11
C ALA A 410 36.61 -53.49 -18.29
N ILE A 411 37.25 -54.05 -17.25
CA ILE A 411 38.64 -54.53 -17.31
C ILE A 411 38.80 -55.64 -18.35
N GLN A 412 37.94 -56.66 -18.32
CA GLN A 412 38.01 -57.77 -19.26
C GLN A 412 37.74 -57.33 -20.72
N ASN A 413 36.76 -56.44 -20.93
CA ASN A 413 36.46 -55.90 -22.25
C ASN A 413 37.61 -55.07 -22.82
N ALA A 414 38.33 -54.30 -22.00
CA ALA A 414 39.48 -53.50 -22.45
C ALA A 414 40.74 -54.35 -22.68
N THR A 415 40.95 -55.37 -21.85
CA THR A 415 42.08 -56.31 -21.94
C THR A 415 41.96 -57.23 -23.17
N GLY A 416 40.73 -57.59 -23.54
CA GLY A 416 40.46 -58.39 -24.74
C GLY A 416 41.03 -59.81 -24.63
N PRO A 417 41.55 -60.41 -25.72
CA PRO A 417 41.96 -61.82 -25.75
C PRO A 417 43.30 -62.13 -25.06
N LYS A 418 44.02 -61.12 -24.55
CA LYS A 418 45.34 -61.28 -23.91
C LYS A 418 45.20 -61.17 -22.39
N SER A 419 46.01 -61.90 -21.62
CA SER A 419 46.06 -61.70 -20.15
C SER A 419 46.82 -60.40 -19.85
N ALA A 420 46.23 -59.48 -19.09
CA ALA A 420 46.90 -58.26 -18.66
C ALA A 420 47.95 -58.55 -17.57
N LEU A 421 49.11 -57.88 -17.64
CA LEU A 421 50.17 -57.92 -16.62
C LEU A 421 50.11 -56.72 -15.65
N PHE A 422 49.32 -55.69 -15.99
CA PHE A 422 49.10 -54.46 -15.23
C PHE A 422 47.64 -54.01 -15.40
N VAL A 423 47.12 -53.20 -14.47
CA VAL A 423 45.77 -52.60 -14.55
C VAL A 423 45.66 -51.78 -15.85
N PRO A 424 44.71 -52.06 -16.76
CA PRO A 424 44.56 -51.29 -17.99
C PRO A 424 44.02 -49.88 -17.73
N GLU A 425 44.47 -48.89 -18.51
CA GLU A 425 44.06 -47.47 -18.40
C GLU A 425 42.65 -47.22 -18.97
N VAL A 426 42.30 -47.91 -20.05
CA VAL A 426 41.03 -47.75 -20.79
C VAL A 426 39.76 -47.99 -19.93
N PRO A 427 39.67 -49.02 -19.06
CA PRO A 427 38.53 -49.21 -18.16
C PRO A 427 38.30 -48.02 -17.24
N PHE A 428 39.37 -47.46 -16.67
CA PHE A 428 39.27 -46.27 -15.83
C PHE A 428 38.71 -45.10 -16.63
N GLU A 429 39.21 -44.85 -17.84
CA GLU A 429 38.71 -43.76 -18.69
C GLU A 429 37.23 -43.89 -19.05
N VAL A 430 36.78 -45.10 -19.41
CA VAL A 430 35.38 -45.35 -19.77
C VAL A 430 34.47 -45.12 -18.56
N LEU A 431 34.87 -45.64 -17.40
CA LEU A 431 34.08 -45.52 -16.18
C LEU A 431 34.05 -44.08 -15.66
N VAL A 432 35.17 -43.35 -15.72
CA VAL A 432 35.21 -41.97 -15.23
C VAL A 432 34.40 -41.03 -16.12
N ARG A 433 34.43 -41.18 -17.45
CA ARG A 433 33.55 -40.41 -18.36
C ARG A 433 32.06 -40.64 -18.03
N ARG A 434 31.67 -41.88 -17.78
CA ARG A 434 30.29 -42.21 -17.36
C ARG A 434 29.90 -41.52 -16.06
N GLN A 435 30.82 -41.41 -15.09
CA GLN A 435 30.52 -40.71 -13.84
C GLN A 435 30.48 -39.18 -14.02
N ILE A 436 31.40 -38.60 -14.80
CA ILE A 436 31.42 -37.16 -15.09
C ILE A 436 30.12 -36.73 -15.80
N ALA A 437 29.60 -37.54 -16.74
CA ALA A 437 28.36 -37.24 -17.45
C ALA A 437 27.15 -37.02 -16.51
N ARG A 438 27.13 -37.69 -15.35
CA ARG A 438 26.05 -37.56 -14.35
C ARG A 438 26.02 -36.19 -13.66
N LEU A 439 27.09 -35.40 -13.76
CA LEU A 439 27.18 -34.07 -13.19
C LEU A 439 26.43 -33.01 -14.03
N LEU A 440 26.01 -33.34 -15.25
CA LEU A 440 25.30 -32.42 -16.13
C LEU A 440 23.92 -32.03 -15.58
N ASP A 441 23.08 -33.02 -15.27
CA ASP A 441 21.71 -32.79 -14.78
C ASP A 441 21.64 -31.91 -13.52
N PRO A 442 22.38 -32.17 -12.42
CA PRO A 442 22.36 -31.29 -11.26
C PRO A 442 22.89 -29.89 -11.57
N SER A 443 23.82 -29.75 -12.52
CA SER A 443 24.35 -28.45 -12.96
C SER A 443 23.30 -27.64 -13.74
N LEU A 444 22.55 -28.27 -14.63
CA LEU A 444 21.43 -27.65 -15.34
C LEU A 444 20.28 -27.30 -14.38
N GLN A 445 19.98 -28.16 -13.41
CA GLN A 445 18.99 -27.86 -12.37
C GLN A 445 19.38 -26.65 -11.53
N CYS A 446 20.68 -26.50 -11.20
CA CYS A 446 21.16 -25.31 -10.50
C CYS A 446 20.82 -24.02 -11.28
N ALA A 447 21.10 -23.98 -12.59
CA ALA A 447 20.77 -22.83 -13.44
C ALA A 447 19.27 -22.51 -13.43
N ARG A 448 18.42 -23.54 -13.48
CA ARG A 448 16.95 -23.38 -13.43
C ARG A 448 16.46 -22.85 -12.08
N PHE A 449 17.02 -23.30 -10.96
CA PHE A 449 16.69 -22.76 -9.64
C PHE A 449 17.06 -21.27 -9.51
N ILE A 450 18.19 -20.86 -10.10
CA ILE A 450 18.56 -19.44 -10.15
C ILE A 450 17.61 -18.65 -11.05
N PHE A 451 17.24 -19.17 -12.21
CA PHE A 451 16.24 -18.55 -13.08
C PHE A 451 14.90 -18.32 -12.35
N ASP A 452 14.41 -19.33 -11.62
CA ASP A 452 13.17 -19.22 -10.84
C ASP A 452 13.28 -18.16 -9.73
N GLU A 453 14.44 -18.03 -9.10
CA GLU A 453 14.69 -16.96 -8.12
C GLU A 453 14.65 -15.57 -8.78
N LEU A 454 15.26 -15.40 -9.96
CA LEU A 454 15.22 -14.13 -10.70
C LEU A 454 13.80 -13.74 -11.13
N ILE A 455 12.95 -14.71 -11.49
CA ILE A 455 11.52 -14.48 -11.77
C ILE A 455 10.76 -14.10 -10.49
N LYS A 456 11.06 -14.73 -9.35
CA LYS A 456 10.45 -14.33 -8.07
C LYS A 456 10.86 -12.90 -7.69
N MET A 457 12.09 -12.53 -7.96
CA MET A 457 12.61 -11.18 -7.75
C MET A 457 11.88 -10.16 -8.62
N SER A 458 11.67 -10.43 -9.91
CA SER A 458 10.97 -9.47 -10.80
C SER A 458 9.58 -9.11 -10.27
N HIS A 459 8.82 -10.09 -9.78
CA HIS A 459 7.49 -9.85 -9.22
C HIS A 459 7.50 -9.07 -7.90
N ARG A 460 8.60 -9.15 -7.12
CA ARG A 460 8.77 -8.39 -5.87
C ARG A 460 9.25 -6.96 -6.09
N CYS A 461 9.85 -6.65 -7.24
CA CYS A 461 10.20 -5.30 -7.66
C CYS A 461 8.95 -4.47 -7.99
N MET A 462 8.07 -4.25 -7.01
CA MET A 462 6.90 -3.41 -7.17
C MET A 462 7.23 -1.98 -6.78
N VAL A 463 7.29 -1.10 -7.77
CA VAL A 463 7.34 0.34 -7.53
C VAL A 463 5.90 0.82 -7.27
N ASN A 464 5.69 1.71 -6.28
CA ASN A 464 4.35 2.24 -5.97
C ASN A 464 3.66 2.87 -7.20
N GLU A 465 4.44 3.48 -8.10
CA GLU A 465 3.96 4.09 -9.34
C GLU A 465 3.46 3.05 -10.36
N LEU A 466 3.95 1.81 -10.31
CA LEU A 466 3.53 0.70 -11.17
C LEU A 466 2.14 0.16 -10.80
N GLN A 467 1.68 0.35 -9.56
CA GLN A 467 0.31 -0.02 -9.16
C GLN A 467 -0.74 0.84 -9.87
N ARG A 468 -0.40 2.07 -10.24
CA ARG A 468 -1.26 3.00 -10.98
C ARG A 468 -1.49 2.56 -12.43
N PHE A 469 -0.56 1.80 -13.01
CA PHE A 469 -0.54 1.45 -14.43
C PHE A 469 -0.52 -0.08 -14.63
N PRO A 470 -1.67 -0.76 -14.51
CA PRO A 470 -1.75 -2.22 -14.57
C PRO A 470 -1.33 -2.80 -15.93
N VAL A 471 -1.58 -2.07 -17.02
CA VAL A 471 -1.18 -2.49 -18.38
C VAL A 471 0.34 -2.44 -18.54
N LEU A 472 0.97 -1.33 -18.12
CA LEU A 472 2.43 -1.22 -18.09
C LEU A 472 3.05 -2.33 -17.24
N ARG A 473 2.51 -2.60 -16.05
CA ARG A 473 2.98 -3.69 -15.18
C ARG A 473 3.01 -5.02 -15.90
N LYS A 474 1.88 -5.42 -16.50
CA LYS A 474 1.78 -6.69 -17.22
C LYS A 474 2.81 -6.78 -18.36
N ARG A 475 2.99 -5.71 -19.13
CA ARG A 475 3.98 -5.68 -20.21
C ARG A 475 5.42 -5.72 -19.70
N MET A 476 5.72 -5.09 -18.57
CA MET A 476 7.03 -5.19 -17.94
C MET A 476 7.32 -6.63 -17.48
N ASP A 477 6.35 -7.28 -16.82
CA ASP A 477 6.45 -8.67 -16.39
C ASP A 477 6.70 -9.63 -17.57
N GLU A 478 6.01 -9.42 -18.70
CA GLU A 478 6.23 -10.19 -19.94
C GLU A 478 7.63 -9.96 -20.52
N VAL A 479 8.11 -8.72 -20.58
CA VAL A 479 9.44 -8.40 -21.13
C VAL A 479 10.55 -9.01 -20.28
N ILE A 480 10.49 -8.87 -18.95
CA ILE A 480 11.53 -9.43 -18.08
C ILE A 480 11.49 -10.96 -18.06
N GLY A 481 10.30 -11.57 -18.08
CA GLY A 481 10.16 -13.02 -18.14
C GLY A 481 10.75 -13.62 -19.41
N ASN A 482 10.53 -12.97 -20.56
CA ASN A 482 11.14 -13.39 -21.83
C ASN A 482 12.66 -13.17 -21.83
N PHE A 483 13.12 -12.02 -21.34
CA PHE A 483 14.55 -11.71 -21.29
C PHE A 483 15.34 -12.68 -20.39
N LEU A 484 14.80 -13.03 -19.22
CA LEU A 484 15.40 -14.02 -18.34
C LEU A 484 15.46 -15.41 -19.00
N ARG A 485 14.45 -15.77 -19.78
CA ARG A 485 14.38 -17.06 -20.49
C ARG A 485 15.42 -17.12 -21.61
N GLU A 486 15.55 -16.05 -22.39
CA GLU A 486 16.59 -15.89 -23.41
C GLU A 486 18.00 -15.92 -22.79
N GLY A 487 18.17 -15.42 -21.55
CA GLY A 487 19.44 -15.49 -20.81
C GLY A 487 19.79 -16.85 -20.22
N LEU A 488 18.81 -17.77 -20.07
CA LEU A 488 19.04 -19.10 -19.48
C LEU A 488 19.75 -20.04 -20.47
N GLU A 489 19.35 -20.03 -21.73
CA GLU A 489 19.86 -20.95 -22.77
C GLU A 489 21.39 -20.87 -22.98
N PRO A 490 22.02 -19.67 -23.07
CA PRO A 490 23.48 -19.55 -23.13
C PRO A 490 24.18 -20.13 -21.89
N SER A 491 23.55 -20.00 -20.71
CA SER A 491 24.09 -20.56 -19.48
C SER A 491 24.04 -22.08 -19.48
N GLU A 492 22.90 -22.68 -19.88
CA GLU A 492 22.76 -24.14 -19.99
C GLU A 492 23.73 -24.72 -21.03
N THR A 493 23.89 -24.03 -22.17
CA THR A 493 24.84 -24.42 -23.23
C THR A 493 26.29 -24.41 -22.72
N MET A 494 26.70 -23.35 -22.02
CA MET A 494 28.04 -23.26 -21.44
C MET A 494 28.29 -24.36 -20.40
N ILE A 495 27.29 -24.67 -19.56
CA ILE A 495 27.38 -25.77 -18.60
C ILE A 495 27.59 -27.10 -19.34
N GLY A 496 26.85 -27.35 -20.42
CA GLY A 496 27.06 -28.50 -21.29
C GLY A 496 28.50 -28.62 -21.77
N HIS A 497 29.04 -27.54 -22.35
CA HIS A 497 30.43 -27.52 -22.81
C HIS A 497 31.45 -27.76 -21.69
N ILE A 498 31.22 -27.23 -20.48
CA ILE A 498 32.12 -27.48 -19.33
C ILE A 498 32.21 -28.98 -19.03
N ILE A 499 31.08 -29.68 -19.00
CA ILE A 499 31.04 -31.12 -18.72
C ILE A 499 31.65 -31.92 -19.87
N GLU A 500 31.34 -31.56 -21.12
CA GLU A 500 31.91 -32.20 -22.31
C GLU A 500 33.44 -32.08 -22.36
N MET A 501 33.98 -30.90 -22.05
CA MET A 501 35.44 -30.69 -21.98
C MET A 501 36.13 -31.60 -20.95
N GLU A 502 35.50 -31.80 -19.78
CA GLU A 502 36.03 -32.70 -18.74
C GLU A 502 35.94 -34.19 -19.13
N MET A 503 35.03 -34.56 -20.04
CA MET A 503 34.90 -35.93 -20.57
C MET A 503 35.86 -36.21 -21.75
N ASP A 504 36.11 -35.21 -22.59
CA ASP A 504 36.92 -35.34 -23.80
C ASP A 504 38.42 -35.50 -23.48
N TYR A 505 38.91 -34.87 -22.41
CA TYR A 505 40.31 -34.97 -22.01
C TYR A 505 40.49 -35.31 -20.53
N ILE A 506 41.07 -36.49 -20.26
CA ILE A 506 41.38 -36.96 -18.91
C ILE A 506 42.85 -36.66 -18.61
N ASN A 507 43.10 -35.68 -17.73
CA ASN A 507 44.45 -35.27 -17.37
C ASN A 507 45.04 -36.11 -16.23
N THR A 508 45.61 -37.26 -16.55
CA THR A 508 46.29 -38.13 -15.56
C THR A 508 47.59 -37.53 -15.00
N SER A 509 48.05 -36.38 -15.51
CA SER A 509 49.20 -35.63 -14.97
C SER A 509 48.81 -34.55 -13.94
N HIS A 510 47.53 -34.47 -13.56
CA HIS A 510 47.05 -33.47 -12.61
C HIS A 510 47.73 -33.62 -11.23
N PRO A 511 48.18 -32.52 -10.57
CA PRO A 511 48.95 -32.61 -9.32
C PRO A 511 48.24 -33.34 -8.16
N ASN A 512 46.92 -33.24 -8.10
CA ASN A 512 46.09 -33.87 -7.06
C ASN A 512 45.59 -35.26 -7.48
N PHE A 513 45.91 -35.75 -8.67
CA PHE A 513 45.48 -37.08 -9.12
C PHE A 513 46.35 -38.16 -8.49
N LEU A 514 45.71 -39.19 -7.95
CA LEU A 514 46.37 -40.36 -7.40
C LEU A 514 47.00 -41.14 -8.55
N GLY A 515 48.30 -40.97 -8.77
CA GLY A 515 49.01 -41.71 -9.81
C GLY A 515 48.95 -43.24 -9.61
N GLY A 516 49.02 -44.00 -10.70
CA GLY A 516 48.82 -45.45 -10.72
C GLY A 516 49.66 -46.23 -9.70
N SER A 517 50.94 -45.91 -9.53
CA SER A 517 51.82 -46.61 -8.57
C SER A 517 51.37 -46.44 -7.12
N LYS A 518 50.90 -45.24 -6.74
CA LYS A 518 50.37 -44.99 -5.39
C LYS A 518 49.02 -45.69 -5.18
N ALA A 519 48.18 -45.74 -6.21
CA ALA A 519 46.91 -46.46 -6.14
C ALA A 519 47.13 -47.97 -5.94
N VAL A 520 48.10 -48.57 -6.62
CA VAL A 520 48.49 -49.99 -6.44
C VAL A 520 49.01 -50.26 -5.02
N GLU A 521 49.86 -49.38 -4.49
CA GLU A 521 50.36 -49.50 -3.11
C GLU A 521 49.21 -49.46 -2.08
N MET A 522 48.28 -48.50 -2.23
CA MET A 522 47.11 -48.38 -1.38
C MET A 522 46.15 -49.56 -1.49
N ALA A 523 45.92 -50.08 -2.70
CA ALA A 523 45.09 -51.26 -2.92
C ALA A 523 45.69 -52.52 -2.26
N LEU A 524 47.01 -52.72 -2.39
CA LEU A 524 47.72 -53.82 -1.73
C LEU A 524 47.61 -53.75 -0.20
N GLN A 525 47.66 -52.55 0.38
CA GLN A 525 47.47 -52.34 1.82
C GLN A 525 46.02 -52.63 2.24
N GLN A 526 45.03 -52.19 1.46
CA GLN A 526 43.62 -52.47 1.72
C GLN A 526 43.33 -53.97 1.70
N VAL A 527 43.74 -54.70 0.66
CA VAL A 527 43.53 -56.16 0.54
C VAL A 527 44.25 -56.94 1.65
N LYS A 528 45.44 -56.50 2.07
CA LYS A 528 46.15 -57.09 3.23
C LYS A 528 45.42 -56.85 4.55
N SER A 529 44.84 -55.67 4.74
CA SER A 529 44.09 -55.32 5.95
C SER A 529 42.77 -56.10 6.07
N SER A 530 42.09 -56.37 4.95
CA SER A 530 40.86 -57.17 4.90
C SER A 530 41.08 -58.62 5.34
N ARG A 531 42.30 -59.15 5.18
CA ARG A 531 42.67 -60.52 5.60
C ARG A 531 42.92 -60.68 7.09
N ILE A 532 43.23 -59.59 7.81
CA ILE A 532 43.57 -59.62 9.24
C ILE A 532 42.31 -59.53 10.13
N ALA A 533 41.14 -59.20 9.56
CA ALA A 533 39.91 -58.92 10.30
C ALA A 533 38.88 -60.08 10.34
N ALA A 534 39.24 -61.33 10.05
CA ALA A 534 38.35 -62.49 10.20
C ALA A 534 38.76 -63.39 11.38
N PRO A 535 38.04 -63.43 12.52
CA PRO A 535 38.38 -64.34 13.61
C PRO A 535 37.75 -65.73 13.43
N ILE A 536 38.58 -66.73 13.66
CA ILE A 536 38.27 -68.17 13.72
C ILE A 536 37.34 -68.44 14.91
N SER A 537 36.17 -69.03 14.65
CA SER A 537 35.31 -69.62 15.66
C SER A 537 35.94 -70.88 16.28
N ARG A 538 36.11 -70.90 17.61
CA ARG A 538 36.21 -72.13 18.41
C ARG A 538 35.13 -72.12 19.51
N PRO A 539 34.59 -73.28 19.90
CA PRO A 539 33.38 -73.37 20.69
C PRO A 539 33.64 -73.18 22.19
N LYS A 540 32.71 -72.44 22.81
CA LYS A 540 32.14 -72.52 24.17
C LYS A 540 32.87 -73.42 25.19
N ASP A 541 33.37 -72.85 26.29
CA ASP A 541 32.69 -72.98 27.60
C ASP A 541 33.26 -72.08 28.71
N ALA A 542 32.32 -71.61 29.54
CA ALA A 542 32.35 -71.24 30.97
C ALA A 542 33.48 -70.41 31.62
N GLY A 543 33.08 -69.38 32.37
CA GLY A 543 33.62 -69.15 33.73
C GLY A 543 34.06 -67.74 34.12
N ASP A 544 33.17 -67.05 34.84
CA ASP A 544 33.37 -66.11 35.96
C ASP A 544 34.13 -64.76 35.86
N SER A 545 33.32 -63.69 35.96
CA SER A 545 33.20 -62.72 37.07
C SER A 545 34.41 -62.02 37.72
N GLU A 546 34.32 -60.67 37.71
CA GLU A 546 34.67 -59.67 38.74
C GLU A 546 36.12 -59.60 39.26
N LYS A 547 36.81 -58.44 39.32
CA LYS A 547 36.41 -57.17 39.97
C LYS A 547 37.43 -56.06 39.63
N ALA A 548 36.94 -54.83 39.55
CA ALA A 548 37.67 -53.57 39.37
C ALA A 548 38.21 -53.01 40.71
N PRO A 549 38.57 -51.71 40.88
CA PRO A 549 39.23 -50.72 39.99
C PRO A 549 40.42 -49.98 40.70
N ASN A 550 41.11 -49.08 39.99
CA ASN A 550 41.39 -47.71 40.49
C ASN A 550 41.91 -46.77 39.38
N SER A 551 41.22 -45.64 39.23
CA SER A 551 41.52 -44.42 38.46
C SER A 551 42.51 -43.52 39.24
N GLU A 552 43.19 -42.49 38.71
CA GLU A 552 42.86 -41.33 37.87
C GLU A 552 44.19 -40.78 37.26
N ARG A 553 44.31 -39.96 36.20
CA ARG A 553 43.60 -38.70 35.89
C ARG A 553 44.07 -38.14 34.51
N SER A 554 43.13 -37.53 33.77
CA SER A 554 43.29 -36.33 32.88
C SER A 554 43.89 -36.54 31.46
N LEU A 555 43.30 -36.24 30.29
CA LEU A 555 42.09 -35.57 29.77
C LEU A 555 41.67 -36.29 28.44
N LYS A 556 40.43 -36.71 28.09
CA LYS A 556 39.10 -36.05 27.93
C LYS A 556 39.06 -35.02 26.76
N SER A 557 38.10 -35.00 25.83
CA SER A 557 36.74 -35.60 25.75
C SER A 557 36.10 -35.37 24.35
N ARG A 558 35.33 -36.31 23.78
CA ARG A 558 33.85 -36.52 23.82
C ARG A 558 33.03 -35.56 22.92
N ALA A 559 31.88 -35.95 22.36
CA ALA A 559 31.19 -37.23 22.12
C ALA A 559 29.86 -36.92 21.41
N ILE A 560 29.30 -37.90 20.69
CA ILE A 560 27.86 -38.05 20.47
C ILE A 560 27.42 -39.28 21.30
N LEU A 561 26.50 -39.04 22.24
CA LEU A 561 25.64 -40.00 22.96
C LEU A 561 24.42 -40.26 22.06
N ALA A 562 23.64 -41.35 22.09
CA ALA A 562 23.31 -42.46 22.99
C ALA A 562 22.39 -43.41 22.16
N ARG A 563 21.90 -44.60 22.52
CA ARG A 563 22.17 -45.71 23.47
C ARG A 563 20.94 -46.65 23.34
N GLN A 564 21.11 -47.93 23.64
CA GLN A 564 20.22 -49.07 23.38
C GLN A 564 19.05 -49.30 24.37
N ALA A 565 18.11 -50.14 23.89
CA ALA A 565 17.22 -51.17 24.50
C ALA A 565 17.20 -51.41 26.02
N ASN A 566 16.02 -51.70 26.60
CA ASN A 566 15.42 -53.05 26.77
C ASN A 566 14.24 -53.04 27.77
N GLY A 567 13.27 -53.97 27.64
CA GLY A 567 12.48 -54.44 28.79
C GLY A 567 11.06 -55.01 28.54
N ILE A 568 10.97 -56.36 28.59
CA ILE A 568 9.96 -57.20 29.28
C ILE A 568 8.55 -57.41 28.65
N VAL A 569 8.14 -58.70 28.63
CA VAL A 569 6.82 -59.27 28.32
C VAL A 569 6.14 -59.76 29.62
N PRO A 570 4.81 -59.78 29.72
CA PRO A 570 4.13 -61.09 29.80
C PRO A 570 2.86 -61.22 28.93
N GLU A 571 2.74 -62.41 28.32
CA GLU A 571 1.59 -63.32 28.23
C GLU A 571 0.23 -62.95 27.54
N GLN A 572 -0.07 -63.79 26.53
CA GLN A 572 -1.34 -64.42 26.10
C GLN A 572 -2.63 -63.60 25.85
N GLY A 573 -3.20 -63.81 24.65
CA GLY A 573 -4.66 -63.77 24.45
C GLY A 573 -5.16 -63.63 23.01
N VAL A 574 -5.58 -64.76 22.41
CA VAL A 574 -6.77 -64.90 21.54
C VAL A 574 -6.71 -64.41 20.06
N ARG A 575 -6.85 -65.38 19.14
CA ARG A 575 -7.48 -65.31 17.79
C ARG A 575 -9.00 -65.69 17.93
N PRO A 576 -9.90 -65.60 16.93
CA PRO A 576 -9.93 -64.94 15.60
C PRO A 576 -11.32 -64.30 15.23
N ALA A 577 -11.56 -64.07 13.92
CA ALA A 577 -12.83 -63.94 13.14
C ALA A 577 -13.14 -62.50 12.64
N ALA A 578 -13.11 -62.23 11.32
CA ALA A 578 -14.16 -62.41 10.29
C ALA A 578 -15.35 -61.44 10.51
N ASP A 579 -15.87 -60.67 9.54
CA ASP A 579 -16.25 -60.99 8.16
C ASP A 579 -16.61 -59.73 7.33
N ALA A 580 -16.50 -59.87 5.99
CA ALA A 580 -17.45 -59.51 4.91
C ALA A 580 -17.98 -58.04 4.74
N GLU A 581 -18.35 -57.51 3.56
CA GLU A 581 -18.61 -58.09 2.22
C GLU A 581 -18.69 -57.00 1.11
N LYS A 582 -18.28 -57.40 -0.11
CA LYS A 582 -18.81 -57.13 -1.49
C LYS A 582 -19.23 -55.74 -1.98
N THR A 583 -18.77 -55.38 -3.18
CA THR A 583 -19.48 -55.71 -4.46
C THR A 583 -18.60 -55.47 -5.71
N ALA A 584 -18.74 -56.34 -6.71
CA ALA A 584 -18.31 -56.19 -8.11
C ALA A 584 -19.57 -56.10 -9.02
N PRO A 585 -19.49 -55.78 -10.33
CA PRO A 585 -19.06 -56.79 -11.31
C PRO A 585 -18.21 -56.28 -12.49
N ALA A 586 -17.67 -57.27 -13.21
CA ALA A 586 -16.75 -57.25 -14.34
C ALA A 586 -17.39 -56.88 -15.70
N VAL A 587 -16.57 -56.48 -16.69
CA VAL A 587 -16.53 -57.05 -18.08
C VAL A 587 -15.18 -56.72 -18.78
N SER A 588 -14.53 -57.81 -19.23
CA SER A 588 -13.64 -58.07 -20.40
C SER A 588 -12.40 -57.24 -20.83
N ASN A 589 -11.36 -58.04 -21.06
CA ASN A 589 -10.45 -58.10 -22.23
C ASN A 589 -9.20 -57.20 -22.33
N GLY A 590 -8.06 -57.91 -22.38
CA GLY A 590 -7.22 -57.92 -23.59
C GLY A 590 -6.07 -56.94 -23.60
N GLY A 591 -4.85 -57.48 -23.52
CA GLY A 591 -3.63 -56.69 -23.53
C GLY A 591 -3.13 -56.24 -24.90
N SER A 592 -2.00 -55.53 -24.81
CA SER A 592 -0.93 -55.32 -25.78
C SER A 592 -1.03 -54.19 -26.81
N SER A 593 -0.04 -53.29 -26.68
CA SER A 593 1.00 -52.95 -27.66
C SER A 593 0.62 -52.40 -29.03
N TRP A 594 1.01 -51.13 -29.28
CA TRP A 594 1.39 -50.53 -30.58
C TRP A 594 2.38 -49.38 -30.26
N GLY A 595 3.44 -49.07 -31.00
CA GLY A 595 4.01 -49.54 -32.28
C GLY A 595 5.51 -49.12 -32.30
N ILE A 596 6.34 -49.41 -33.30
CA ILE A 596 6.12 -49.49 -34.75
C ILE A 596 7.17 -50.47 -35.31
N SER A 597 6.86 -51.18 -36.40
CA SER A 597 7.88 -51.72 -37.31
C SER A 597 7.45 -51.53 -38.76
N SER A 598 8.43 -51.21 -39.58
CA SER A 598 8.35 -50.99 -41.02
C SER A 598 8.10 -52.29 -41.81
N ILE A 599 7.50 -52.11 -42.97
CA ILE A 599 7.06 -53.09 -43.95
C ILE A 599 8.23 -53.50 -44.87
N PHE A 600 8.51 -54.81 -44.99
CA PHE A 600 8.59 -55.61 -46.24
C PHE A 600 9.34 -56.94 -45.97
N GLY A 601 8.69 -58.08 -46.25
CA GLY A 601 9.33 -59.41 -46.26
C GLY A 601 8.31 -60.55 -46.16
N VAL A 602 8.11 -61.28 -47.25
CA VAL A 602 7.02 -62.25 -47.50
C VAL A 602 7.46 -63.69 -47.19
N HIS A 603 6.56 -64.46 -46.52
CA HIS A 603 6.36 -65.93 -46.43
C HIS A 603 7.55 -66.85 -46.05
N ASP A 604 7.40 -67.99 -45.36
CA ASP A 604 6.24 -68.87 -45.16
C ASP A 604 6.43 -69.83 -43.96
N ASN A 605 5.30 -70.22 -43.36
CA ASN A 605 4.92 -71.49 -42.69
C ASN A 605 5.93 -72.40 -41.95
N ARG A 606 5.61 -72.79 -40.70
CA ARG A 606 4.72 -73.94 -40.36
C ARG A 606 4.67 -74.21 -38.84
N THR A 607 3.45 -74.47 -38.37
CA THR A 607 2.94 -74.77 -37.02
C THR A 607 3.38 -76.11 -36.39
N SER A 608 3.42 -76.20 -35.05
CA SER A 608 2.47 -77.05 -34.28
C SER A 608 2.68 -77.02 -32.75
N VAL A 609 1.54 -76.92 -32.07
CA VAL A 609 1.21 -77.07 -30.65
C VAL A 609 1.48 -78.50 -30.14
N LYS A 610 1.56 -78.65 -28.81
CA LYS A 610 1.48 -79.92 -28.08
C LYS A 610 0.41 -79.84 -27.00
N GLU A 611 -0.45 -80.85 -26.91
CA GLU A 611 -1.19 -81.22 -25.69
C GLU A 611 -1.07 -82.73 -25.45
N ASN A 612 -1.13 -83.10 -24.17
CA ASN A 612 -1.01 -84.44 -23.55
C ASN A 612 -2.41 -85.13 -23.49
N PRO A 613 -2.67 -86.34 -22.88
CA PRO A 613 -1.95 -87.04 -21.78
C PRO A 613 -1.98 -88.62 -21.77
N ILE A 614 -1.46 -89.24 -20.67
CA ILE A 614 -1.89 -90.49 -19.96
C ILE A 614 -0.84 -91.66 -19.77
N SER A 615 -0.58 -91.95 -18.47
CA SER A 615 -0.19 -93.17 -17.67
C SER A 615 0.89 -94.22 -18.05
N LYS A 616 1.90 -94.36 -17.13
CA LYS A 616 2.58 -95.53 -16.46
C LYS A 616 3.03 -96.79 -17.28
N PRO A 617 3.98 -97.64 -16.77
CA PRO A 617 5.32 -97.43 -16.18
C PRO A 617 6.39 -98.49 -16.66
N PHE A 618 7.59 -98.50 -16.06
CA PHE A 618 8.57 -99.63 -15.88
C PHE A 618 9.82 -99.83 -16.79
N ASN A 619 10.98 -99.97 -16.09
CA ASN A 619 12.29 -100.64 -16.28
C ASN A 619 13.21 -100.46 -17.52
N GLU A 620 14.40 -99.87 -17.24
CA GLU A 620 15.80 -100.42 -17.34
C GLU A 620 16.14 -101.57 -18.31
N PRO A 621 17.44 -101.83 -18.61
CA PRO A 621 18.57 -100.98 -19.05
C PRO A 621 19.24 -101.63 -20.30
N VAL A 622 20.54 -101.40 -20.57
CA VAL A 622 21.51 -102.28 -21.31
C VAL A 622 22.17 -101.68 -22.58
N GLN A 623 23.48 -101.38 -22.42
CA GLN A 623 24.67 -101.72 -23.23
C GLN A 623 24.69 -101.42 -24.74
N SER A 624 25.81 -101.16 -25.41
CA SER A 624 27.21 -100.85 -25.09
C SER A 624 27.94 -100.79 -26.44
N MET A 625 29.03 -100.01 -26.52
CA MET A 625 30.18 -100.20 -27.45
C MET A 625 29.88 -99.91 -28.94
N GLU A 626 30.74 -99.29 -29.75
CA GLU A 626 32.13 -98.88 -29.58
C GLU A 626 32.51 -97.82 -30.65
N HIS A 627 33.41 -96.93 -30.21
CA HIS A 627 34.38 -96.05 -30.84
C HIS A 627 34.31 -95.63 -32.33
N GLY A 628 34.42 -94.30 -32.56
CA GLY A 628 34.96 -93.79 -33.82
C GLY A 628 34.75 -92.31 -34.22
N SER A 629 34.94 -91.31 -33.34
CA SER A 629 35.54 -89.99 -33.65
C SER A 629 35.30 -88.99 -32.50
N SER A 630 36.34 -88.61 -31.77
CA SER A 630 36.25 -87.55 -30.75
C SER A 630 36.16 -86.17 -31.41
N MET A 631 35.00 -85.79 -31.91
CA MET A 631 34.70 -84.38 -32.21
C MET A 631 34.17 -83.69 -30.95
N ILE A 632 34.95 -82.76 -30.40
CA ILE A 632 34.48 -81.84 -29.36
C ILE A 632 33.40 -80.94 -29.99
N HIS A 633 32.13 -81.12 -29.59
CA HIS A 633 31.06 -80.19 -29.95
C HIS A 633 31.08 -79.00 -28.99
N LEU A 634 31.44 -77.82 -29.51
CA LEU A 634 31.31 -76.56 -28.78
C LEU A 634 29.83 -76.15 -28.76
N ARG A 635 29.30 -75.80 -27.58
CA ARG A 635 27.98 -75.15 -27.46
C ARG A 635 28.07 -73.69 -27.90
N GLU A 636 26.99 -73.18 -28.50
CA GLU A 636 26.89 -71.76 -28.84
C GLU A 636 26.97 -70.88 -27.57
N PRO A 637 27.71 -69.76 -27.61
CA PRO A 637 27.84 -68.88 -26.45
C PRO A 637 26.49 -68.21 -26.09
N PRO A 638 26.22 -68.00 -24.79
CA PRO A 638 24.99 -67.36 -24.33
C PRO A 638 24.86 -65.90 -24.82
N SER A 639 23.62 -65.41 -24.95
CA SER A 639 23.30 -64.07 -25.46
C SER A 639 23.85 -62.92 -24.60
N VAL A 640 24.20 -63.18 -23.34
CA VAL A 640 24.93 -62.27 -22.44
C VAL A 640 25.99 -63.10 -21.71
N LEU A 641 27.26 -62.75 -21.91
CA LEU A 641 28.40 -63.33 -21.22
C LEU A 641 28.77 -62.42 -20.03
N ARG A 642 28.77 -62.96 -18.81
CA ARG A 642 29.30 -62.30 -17.61
C ARG A 642 30.51 -63.07 -17.08
N PRO A 643 31.53 -62.40 -16.53
CA PRO A 643 32.69 -63.07 -15.94
C PRO A 643 32.29 -64.01 -14.77
N SER A 644 32.93 -65.17 -14.63
CA SER A 644 32.69 -66.13 -13.53
C SER A 644 33.21 -65.62 -12.17
N GLU A 645 32.56 -65.97 -11.06
CA GLU A 645 32.88 -65.57 -9.66
C GLU A 645 34.15 -66.22 -9.06
N THR A 646 35.19 -66.48 -9.86
CA THR A 646 36.47 -66.98 -9.34
C THR A 646 37.39 -65.80 -9.04
N HIS A 647 37.33 -65.28 -7.80
CA HIS A 647 38.12 -64.14 -7.36
C HIS A 647 39.62 -64.47 -7.29
N SER A 648 40.40 -64.10 -8.31
CA SER A 648 41.85 -64.05 -8.18
C SER A 648 42.23 -62.85 -7.30
N ASP A 649 43.19 -63.02 -6.39
CA ASP A 649 43.72 -61.91 -5.57
C ASP A 649 44.17 -60.71 -6.43
N GLN A 650 44.65 -61.01 -7.64
CA GLN A 650 45.05 -60.01 -8.63
C GLN A 650 43.85 -59.19 -9.14
N GLU A 651 42.72 -59.82 -9.42
CA GLU A 651 41.51 -59.11 -9.91
C GLU A 651 40.91 -58.21 -8.83
N VAL A 652 40.95 -58.64 -7.57
CA VAL A 652 40.50 -57.82 -6.43
C VAL A 652 41.38 -56.57 -6.28
N ILE A 653 42.70 -56.71 -6.46
CA ILE A 653 43.62 -55.57 -6.48
C ILE A 653 43.31 -54.64 -7.65
N GLU A 654 43.10 -55.18 -8.86
CA GLU A 654 42.81 -54.38 -10.05
C GLU A 654 41.51 -53.56 -9.91
N ILE A 655 40.42 -54.19 -9.43
CA ILE A 655 39.15 -53.52 -9.14
C ILE A 655 39.36 -52.40 -8.10
N THR A 656 40.12 -52.69 -7.04
CA THR A 656 40.40 -51.71 -5.98
C THR A 656 41.21 -50.52 -6.50
N VAL A 657 42.22 -50.76 -7.34
CA VAL A 657 43.00 -49.70 -8.00
C VAL A 657 42.10 -48.84 -8.88
N THR A 658 41.27 -49.44 -9.73
CA THR A 658 40.35 -48.69 -10.60
C THR A 658 39.39 -47.82 -9.79
N LYS A 659 38.85 -48.32 -8.67
CA LYS A 659 38.01 -47.52 -7.76
C LYS A 659 38.75 -46.33 -7.14
N LEU A 660 40.01 -46.53 -6.74
CA LEU A 660 40.83 -45.45 -6.15
C LEU A 660 41.16 -44.37 -7.18
N LEU A 661 41.53 -44.75 -8.41
CA LEU A 661 41.78 -43.83 -9.50
C LEU A 661 40.50 -43.07 -9.89
N LEU A 662 39.38 -43.78 -10.02
CA LEU A 662 38.08 -43.19 -10.36
C LEU A 662 37.65 -42.14 -9.33
N ARG A 663 37.69 -42.47 -8.03
CA ARG A 663 37.42 -41.51 -6.95
C ARG A 663 38.33 -40.31 -7.02
N SER A 664 39.64 -40.54 -7.17
CA SER A 664 40.61 -39.45 -7.19
C SER A 664 40.40 -38.48 -8.36
N TYR A 665 40.14 -38.97 -9.57
CA TYR A 665 39.91 -38.09 -10.72
C TYR A 665 38.55 -37.41 -10.64
N TYR A 666 37.50 -38.15 -10.27
CA TYR A 666 36.16 -37.60 -10.12
C TYR A 666 36.13 -36.47 -9.10
N ASP A 667 36.83 -36.59 -7.97
CA ASP A 667 36.90 -35.53 -6.95
C ASP A 667 37.55 -34.24 -7.48
N ILE A 668 38.49 -34.34 -8.42
CA ILE A 668 39.10 -33.17 -9.07
C ILE A 668 38.08 -32.48 -9.98
N VAL A 669 37.45 -33.27 -10.85
CA VAL A 669 36.44 -32.76 -11.79
C VAL A 669 35.24 -32.16 -11.05
N ARG A 670 34.77 -32.81 -9.98
CA ARG A 670 33.71 -32.29 -9.11
C ARG A 670 34.07 -30.90 -8.59
N LYS A 671 35.27 -30.70 -8.05
CA LYS A 671 35.73 -29.39 -7.56
C LYS A 671 35.81 -28.33 -8.66
N ASN A 672 36.23 -28.71 -9.87
CA ASN A 672 36.22 -27.79 -11.00
C ASN A 672 34.80 -27.36 -11.37
N ILE A 673 33.84 -28.28 -11.34
CA ILE A 673 32.43 -28.04 -11.67
C ILE A 673 31.75 -27.20 -10.58
N GLU A 674 32.00 -27.50 -9.30
CA GLU A 674 31.53 -26.73 -8.14
C GLU A 674 31.87 -25.23 -8.25
N ASP A 675 33.00 -24.90 -8.88
CA ASP A 675 33.46 -23.53 -9.11
C ASP A 675 33.02 -22.95 -10.48
N SER A 676 33.11 -23.75 -11.55
CA SER A 676 32.89 -23.27 -12.92
C SER A 676 31.41 -23.05 -13.24
N VAL A 677 30.50 -23.90 -12.75
CA VAL A 677 29.07 -23.79 -13.02
C VAL A 677 28.46 -22.52 -12.41
N PRO A 678 28.68 -22.19 -11.13
CA PRO A 678 28.22 -20.92 -10.58
C PRO A 678 28.75 -19.71 -11.34
N LYS A 679 30.01 -19.74 -11.79
CA LYS A 679 30.60 -18.66 -12.60
C LYS A 679 29.91 -18.48 -13.94
N ALA A 680 29.60 -19.59 -14.63
CA ALA A 680 28.85 -19.55 -15.89
C ALA A 680 27.45 -18.94 -15.70
N ILE A 681 26.70 -19.39 -14.69
CA ILE A 681 25.36 -18.88 -14.37
C ILE A 681 25.42 -17.39 -13.99
N MET A 682 26.39 -17.00 -13.16
CA MET A 682 26.58 -15.60 -12.79
C MET A 682 26.90 -14.72 -14.00
N HIS A 683 27.69 -15.22 -14.95
CA HIS A 683 28.09 -14.45 -16.13
C HIS A 683 26.94 -14.29 -17.13
N PHE A 684 26.38 -15.42 -17.59
CA PHE A 684 25.43 -15.47 -18.71
C PHE A 684 24.00 -15.13 -18.31
N LEU A 685 23.60 -15.39 -17.06
CA LEU A 685 22.23 -15.14 -16.60
C LEU A 685 22.16 -13.94 -15.64
N VAL A 686 22.76 -14.03 -14.46
CA VAL A 686 22.55 -13.03 -13.38
C VAL A 686 23.12 -11.66 -13.77
N ASN A 687 24.41 -11.59 -14.11
CA ASN A 687 25.06 -10.32 -14.42
C ASN A 687 24.69 -9.79 -15.81
N HIS A 688 24.39 -10.67 -16.77
CA HIS A 688 23.84 -10.25 -18.06
C HIS A 688 22.50 -9.53 -17.86
N THR A 689 21.60 -10.14 -17.07
CA THR A 689 20.30 -9.53 -16.74
C THR A 689 20.50 -8.17 -16.08
N LYS A 690 21.35 -8.10 -15.04
CA LYS A 690 21.64 -6.85 -14.33
C LYS A 690 22.12 -5.72 -15.25
N ARG A 691 23.01 -6.01 -16.21
CA ARG A 691 23.59 -4.99 -17.11
C ARG A 691 22.62 -4.53 -18.19
N GLU A 692 21.86 -5.46 -18.78
CA GLU A 692 21.10 -5.16 -20.00
C GLU A 692 19.60 -4.92 -19.76
N LEU A 693 19.08 -5.20 -18.55
CA LEU A 693 17.64 -5.09 -18.27
C LEU A 693 17.06 -3.72 -18.64
N HIS A 694 17.75 -2.63 -18.29
CA HIS A 694 17.31 -1.29 -18.63
C HIS A 694 17.23 -1.08 -20.15
N ASN A 695 18.29 -1.45 -20.87
CA ASN A 695 18.34 -1.34 -22.34
C ASN A 695 17.23 -2.15 -23.01
N VAL A 696 16.96 -3.36 -22.51
CA VAL A 696 15.88 -4.22 -23.01
C VAL A 696 14.51 -3.56 -22.80
N PHE A 697 14.26 -2.99 -21.62
CA PHE A 697 13.01 -2.26 -21.38
C PHE A 697 12.86 -1.06 -22.30
N ILE A 698 13.90 -0.25 -22.48
CA ILE A 698 13.85 0.89 -23.40
C ILE A 698 13.52 0.42 -24.83
N LYS A 699 14.23 -0.59 -25.34
CA LYS A 699 14.04 -1.10 -26.70
C LYS A 699 12.64 -1.69 -26.94
N LYS A 700 12.04 -2.31 -25.93
CA LYS A 700 10.75 -3.01 -26.06
C LYS A 700 9.55 -2.14 -25.69
N LEU A 701 9.67 -1.31 -24.66
CA LEU A 701 8.56 -0.56 -24.06
C LEU A 701 8.57 0.93 -24.41
N TYR A 702 9.73 1.55 -24.64
CA TYR A 702 9.78 2.99 -24.95
C TYR A 702 9.41 3.25 -26.42
N ARG A 703 8.11 3.18 -26.74
CA ARG A 703 7.55 3.48 -28.06
C ARG A 703 6.37 4.42 -27.96
N ASP A 704 6.44 5.53 -28.67
CA ASP A 704 5.44 6.61 -28.61
C ASP A 704 4.00 6.16 -28.88
N ASN A 705 3.82 5.14 -29.72
CA ASN A 705 2.51 4.59 -30.06
C ASN A 705 1.91 3.70 -28.95
N LEU A 706 2.67 3.34 -27.93
CA LEU A 706 2.23 2.49 -26.83
C LEU A 706 1.98 3.25 -25.52
N PHE A 707 2.38 4.53 -25.45
CA PHE A 707 2.31 5.28 -24.18
C PHE A 707 0.89 5.41 -23.64
N GLU A 708 -0.08 5.72 -24.50
CA GLU A 708 -1.47 5.92 -24.10
C GLU A 708 -2.11 4.64 -23.55
N GLU A 709 -1.84 3.50 -24.18
CA GLU A 709 -2.34 2.19 -23.75
C GLU A 709 -1.65 1.74 -22.44
N MET A 710 -0.33 1.90 -22.35
CA MET A 710 0.44 1.41 -21.19
C MET A 710 0.23 2.26 -19.94
N LEU A 711 0.10 3.58 -20.09
CA LEU A 711 -0.09 4.53 -18.98
C LEU A 711 -1.58 4.78 -18.69
N GLN A 712 -2.45 3.86 -19.10
CA GLN A 712 -3.86 3.92 -18.74
C GLN A 712 -4.07 3.57 -17.27
N GLU A 713 -4.87 4.39 -16.60
CA GLU A 713 -5.22 4.21 -15.20
C GLU A 713 -6.57 3.50 -15.04
N PRO A 714 -6.78 2.80 -13.91
CA PRO A 714 -8.11 2.37 -13.51
C PRO A 714 -9.06 3.56 -13.29
N ASP A 715 -10.31 3.40 -13.74
CA ASP A 715 -11.35 4.44 -13.61
C ASP A 715 -11.55 4.91 -12.16
N GLU A 716 -11.42 4.00 -11.19
CA GLU A 716 -11.52 4.35 -9.77
C GLU A 716 -10.45 5.33 -9.32
N VAL A 717 -9.20 5.15 -9.77
CA VAL A 717 -8.07 6.01 -9.40
C VAL A 717 -8.24 7.38 -10.06
N SER A 718 -8.68 7.41 -11.32
CA SER A 718 -8.98 8.64 -12.05
C SER A 718 -10.11 9.44 -11.39
N MET A 719 -11.21 8.77 -11.02
CA MET A 719 -12.33 9.38 -10.30
C MET A 719 -11.92 9.91 -8.92
N LYS A 720 -11.16 9.11 -8.15
CA LYS A 720 -10.64 9.53 -6.83
C LYS A 720 -9.73 10.74 -6.97
N ARG A 721 -8.75 10.73 -7.88
CA ARG A 721 -7.86 11.88 -8.12
C ARG A 721 -8.64 13.14 -8.49
N LYS A 722 -9.58 13.03 -9.43
CA LYS A 722 -10.42 14.17 -9.84
C LYS A 722 -11.16 14.77 -8.64
N ARG A 723 -11.77 13.91 -7.82
CA ARG A 723 -12.48 14.33 -6.60
C ARG A 723 -11.56 14.97 -5.57
N THR A 724 -10.43 14.35 -5.25
CA THR A 724 -9.45 14.87 -4.28
C THR A 724 -8.87 16.20 -4.77
N ARG A 725 -8.67 16.38 -6.09
CA ARG A 725 -8.26 17.65 -6.71
C ARG A 725 -9.30 18.75 -6.54
N ASP A 726 -10.57 18.45 -6.75
CA ASP A 726 -11.64 19.43 -6.58
C ASP A 726 -11.80 19.83 -5.10
N THR A 727 -11.72 18.87 -4.17
CA THR A 727 -11.67 19.13 -2.73
C THR A 727 -10.47 20.01 -2.35
N LEU A 728 -9.28 19.72 -2.88
CA LEU A 728 -8.08 20.50 -2.64
C LEU A 728 -8.25 21.96 -3.09
N ARG A 729 -8.82 22.18 -4.29
CA ARG A 729 -9.08 23.53 -4.83
C ARG A 729 -10.02 24.31 -3.91
N VAL A 730 -11.10 23.69 -3.44
CA VAL A 730 -12.05 24.34 -2.53
C VAL A 730 -11.41 24.68 -1.19
N LEU A 731 -10.64 23.77 -0.60
CA LEU A 731 -9.92 24.02 0.66
C LEU A 731 -8.89 25.15 0.51
N GLN A 732 -8.17 25.21 -0.62
CA GLN A 732 -7.26 26.32 -0.91
C GLN A 732 -8.00 27.66 -1.00
N GLN A 733 -9.16 27.69 -1.65
CA GLN A 733 -9.98 28.89 -1.73
C GLN A 733 -10.51 29.32 -0.36
N ALA A 734 -10.96 28.38 0.47
CA ALA A 734 -11.40 28.63 1.83
C ALA A 734 -10.26 29.17 2.71
N PHE A 735 -9.07 28.57 2.61
CA PHE A 735 -7.89 29.03 3.34
C PHE A 735 -7.48 30.45 2.96
N ARG A 736 -7.41 30.78 1.65
CA ARG A 736 -7.14 32.14 1.17
C ARG A 736 -8.17 33.14 1.69
N THR A 737 -9.45 32.76 1.65
CA THR A 737 -10.55 33.59 2.15
C THR A 737 -10.40 33.87 3.66
N LEU A 738 -9.91 32.91 4.45
CA LEU A 738 -9.61 33.10 5.88
C LEU A 738 -8.38 33.97 6.15
N ASP A 739 -7.37 33.92 5.28
CA ASP A 739 -6.14 34.74 5.38
C ASP A 739 -6.37 36.21 5.00
N GLU A 740 -7.40 36.51 4.20
CA GLU A 740 -7.81 37.89 3.84
C GLU A 740 -8.32 38.70 5.04
N LEU A 741 -8.52 38.09 6.22
CA LEU A 741 -8.93 38.81 7.41
C LEU A 741 -7.75 39.46 8.16
N PRO A 742 -7.83 40.77 8.48
CA PRO A 742 -7.04 41.33 9.56
C PRO A 742 -7.59 40.77 10.88
N LEU A 743 -7.01 39.66 11.33
CA LEU A 743 -7.06 39.30 12.74
C LEU A 743 -6.21 40.34 13.47
N GLU A 744 -6.81 41.49 13.83
CA GLU A 744 -6.22 42.39 14.82
C GLU A 744 -6.28 41.70 16.19
N ALA A 745 -5.45 40.68 16.34
CA ALA A 745 -5.19 39.96 17.56
C ALA A 745 -3.67 39.78 17.66
N GLU A 746 -2.96 40.91 17.66
CA GLU A 746 -1.54 40.94 18.06
C GLU A 746 -1.03 42.30 18.60
N THR A 747 -1.86 43.35 18.71
CA THR A 747 -1.37 44.70 19.10
C THR A 747 -2.00 45.33 20.36
N VAL A 748 -2.71 44.59 21.21
CA VAL A 748 -3.34 45.19 22.42
C VAL A 748 -2.86 44.60 23.77
N GLU A 749 -1.89 43.67 23.80
CA GLU A 749 -1.33 43.15 25.08
C GLU A 749 0.14 43.52 25.37
N ARG A 750 0.60 44.69 24.91
CA ARG A 750 1.78 45.36 25.53
C ARG A 750 1.51 46.85 25.70
N GLY A 751 0.66 47.16 26.68
CA GLY A 751 0.23 48.51 26.99
C GLY A 751 0.38 48.90 28.45
N TYR A 752 1.37 48.37 29.18
CA TYR A 752 1.85 48.99 30.43
C TYR A 752 3.33 48.63 30.66
N SER A 753 4.23 49.52 30.24
CA SER A 753 5.47 49.80 30.97
C SER A 753 5.91 51.22 30.63
N MET A 754 5.95 52.05 31.67
CA MET A 754 6.47 53.40 31.64
C MET A 754 8.00 53.36 31.60
N SER A 755 8.61 53.93 30.57
CA SER A 755 9.93 54.55 30.67
C SER A 755 10.16 55.54 29.51
N THR A 756 10.33 56.80 29.90
CA THR A 756 11.03 57.90 29.23
C THR A 756 12.32 57.40 28.53
N ASP A 757 12.78 57.89 27.39
CA ASP A 757 13.27 59.26 27.15
C ASP A 757 13.66 59.45 25.63
N PRO A 758 14.27 60.56 25.15
CA PRO A 758 13.67 61.40 24.12
C PRO A 758 14.61 61.73 22.95
N THR A 759 14.28 61.36 21.70
CA THR A 759 14.92 61.99 20.54
C THR A 759 13.96 62.00 19.35
N GLY A 760 13.37 63.17 19.10
CA GLY A 760 12.58 63.41 17.90
C GLY A 760 13.46 63.52 16.65
N LEU A 761 13.03 62.87 15.56
CA LEU A 761 12.99 63.33 14.15
C LEU A 761 12.72 62.12 13.19
N PRO A 762 12.23 62.34 11.94
CA PRO A 762 11.21 61.49 11.31
C PRO A 762 11.60 60.76 10.00
N LYS A 763 10.82 59.70 9.68
CA LYS A 763 10.44 59.06 8.37
C LYS A 763 11.56 58.66 7.37
N ILE A 764 11.46 57.56 6.61
CA ILE A 764 10.77 57.46 5.29
C ILE A 764 10.79 55.99 4.77
N HIS A 765 9.77 55.66 3.95
CA HIS A 765 9.40 54.41 3.26
C HIS A 765 10.45 53.67 2.40
N GLY A 766 10.23 52.35 2.23
CA GLY A 766 10.66 51.55 1.06
C GLY A 766 10.32 50.04 1.15
N LEU A 767 9.29 49.59 0.43
CA LEU A 767 8.96 48.18 0.09
C LEU A 767 9.88 47.69 -1.07
N PRO A 768 9.80 46.44 -1.61
CA PRO A 768 9.45 45.11 -1.06
C PRO A 768 10.49 44.01 -1.46
N THR A 769 10.43 42.80 -0.90
CA THR A 769 10.79 41.49 -1.54
C THR A 769 10.60 40.36 -0.50
N SER A 770 9.60 39.49 -0.66
CA SER A 770 9.65 38.15 -1.31
C SER A 770 10.56 37.12 -0.62
N SER A 771 10.04 35.89 -0.51
CA SER A 771 10.71 34.61 -0.21
C SER A 771 11.18 34.39 1.23
N LEU A 772 11.09 33.23 1.87
CA LEU A 772 10.57 31.89 1.63
C LEU A 772 10.51 31.23 3.03
N TYR A 773 9.72 30.16 3.13
CA TYR A 773 9.79 29.10 4.13
C TYR A 773 10.97 29.12 5.11
N ASN A 774 10.67 29.11 6.42
CA ASN A 774 11.50 28.34 7.33
C ASN A 774 10.67 27.76 8.47
N THR A 775 10.67 26.43 8.51
CA THR A 775 10.18 25.57 9.58
C THR A 775 11.12 25.65 10.77
N SER A 776 10.63 26.04 11.95
CA SER A 776 11.35 25.86 13.21
C SER A 776 10.48 25.08 14.20
N SER A 777 10.74 23.78 14.29
CA SER A 777 10.46 22.98 15.47
C SER A 777 11.57 23.26 16.50
N GLY A 778 11.22 23.91 17.59
CA GLY A 778 12.07 24.03 18.77
C GLY A 778 11.90 22.80 19.67
N SER A 779 13.03 22.21 20.07
CA SER A 779 13.13 21.45 21.31
C SER A 779 14.44 21.82 22.00
N THR A 780 14.26 22.39 23.17
CA THR A 780 15.18 22.81 24.22
C THR A 780 16.05 21.67 24.75
N GLU A 781 17.36 21.89 24.98
CA GLU A 781 18.00 21.98 26.31
C GLU A 781 19.54 21.79 26.30
N SER A 782 20.19 22.77 26.92
CA SER A 782 21.29 22.67 27.91
C SER A 782 22.74 22.37 27.49
N TYR A 783 23.59 23.33 27.89
CA TYR A 783 25.05 23.44 27.81
C TYR A 783 25.81 22.50 28.76
N GLY A 784 27.05 22.17 28.37
CA GLY A 784 28.08 21.66 29.29
C GLY A 784 29.49 21.57 28.70
N ALA A 785 30.30 22.62 28.95
CA ALA A 785 31.75 22.64 29.16
C ALA A 785 32.79 22.50 28.00
N SER A 786 33.52 23.61 27.81
CA SER A 786 34.94 23.81 27.43
C SER A 786 35.96 22.80 28.02
N PRO A 787 37.26 22.73 27.59
CA PRO A 787 38.09 23.84 27.08
C PRO A 787 39.10 23.57 25.93
N LYS A 788 39.55 24.70 25.35
CA LYS A 788 40.80 25.01 24.61
C LYS A 788 42.08 24.60 25.39
N PRO A 789 43.35 24.70 24.89
CA PRO A 789 43.84 25.68 23.90
C PRO A 789 45.06 25.32 22.99
N GLN A 790 45.41 26.32 22.14
CA GLN A 790 46.76 26.67 21.64
C GLN A 790 47.43 25.73 20.63
N SER A 791 48.22 26.14 19.64
CA SER A 791 48.58 27.40 18.95
C SER A 791 49.79 27.02 18.08
N HIS A 792 49.87 27.49 16.83
CA HIS A 792 51.05 28.16 16.24
C HIS A 792 51.18 28.01 14.71
N ALA A 793 51.30 29.18 14.10
CA ALA A 793 52.29 29.57 13.10
C ALA A 793 52.23 28.97 11.68
N SER A 794 51.71 29.84 10.82
CA SER A 794 51.94 29.98 9.38
C SER A 794 53.41 30.17 8.96
N LEU A 795 53.75 29.70 7.75
CA LEU A 795 54.83 30.25 6.91
C LEU A 795 54.30 30.59 5.50
N HIS A 796 54.76 31.75 5.01
CA HIS A 796 54.56 32.47 3.73
C HIS A 796 54.58 31.59 2.44
N ILE A 797 53.74 31.75 1.39
CA ILE A 797 53.45 32.87 0.43
C ILE A 797 54.64 33.17 -0.53
N PRO A 798 54.50 33.45 -1.87
CA PRO A 798 53.54 33.04 -2.92
C PRO A 798 54.14 32.98 -4.38
N GLY A 799 53.28 32.87 -5.41
CA GLY A 799 53.44 33.48 -6.75
C GLY A 799 53.79 32.50 -7.89
N SER A 800 52.90 32.09 -8.82
CA SER A 800 52.00 32.74 -9.81
C SER A 800 52.62 32.93 -11.21
N CYS A 801 51.94 32.34 -12.21
CA CYS A 801 51.80 32.77 -13.63
C CYS A 801 53.06 32.71 -14.55
N THR A 802 53.04 32.36 -15.84
CA THR A 802 52.02 31.99 -16.86
C THR A 802 52.76 31.58 -18.16
N HIS A 803 52.11 30.71 -18.95
CA HIS A 803 52.09 30.62 -20.43
C HIS A 803 53.22 29.99 -21.30
N HIS A 804 52.76 28.97 -22.05
CA HIS A 804 52.89 28.70 -23.50
C HIS A 804 53.88 27.65 -24.04
N CYS A 805 53.24 26.64 -24.64
CA CYS A 805 53.60 25.87 -25.85
C CYS A 805 54.61 24.71 -25.84
N MET A 806 54.12 23.62 -26.45
CA MET A 806 54.79 22.59 -27.25
C MET A 806 55.47 21.38 -26.56
N GLN A 807 54.90 20.22 -26.91
CA GLN A 807 55.57 19.03 -27.45
C GLN A 807 56.46 18.13 -26.58
N ILE A 808 56.15 16.82 -26.70
CA ILE A 808 57.04 15.66 -26.60
C ILE A 808 57.42 15.22 -25.17
N LEU A 809 56.70 14.22 -24.66
CA LEU A 809 57.22 12.92 -24.16
C LEU A 809 56.18 12.28 -23.22
N MET A 810 55.39 11.33 -23.72
CA MET A 810 55.05 10.10 -22.99
C MET A 810 54.67 9.04 -24.03
N VAL A 811 55.72 8.39 -24.54
CA VAL A 811 55.67 7.05 -25.15
C VAL A 811 55.79 6.06 -23.99
N VAL A 812 55.20 4.88 -24.17
CA VAL A 812 55.12 3.71 -23.27
C VAL A 812 53.83 3.65 -22.44
N ASP A 813 52.73 3.26 -23.09
CA ASP A 813 51.74 2.28 -22.56
C ASP A 813 50.62 1.97 -23.59
N VAL A 814 51.00 1.61 -24.83
CA VAL A 814 50.06 1.09 -25.86
C VAL A 814 50.62 -0.14 -26.58
N ILE A 815 51.28 -1.04 -25.85
CA ILE A 815 51.64 -2.37 -26.39
C ILE A 815 51.29 -3.43 -25.36
N LEU A 816 50.00 -3.77 -25.23
CA LEU A 816 49.50 -5.04 -24.65
C LEU A 816 47.97 -5.20 -24.82
N SER A 817 47.44 -4.98 -26.04
CA SER A 817 46.02 -5.29 -26.34
C SER A 817 45.79 -5.76 -27.79
N LEU A 818 46.73 -6.51 -28.35
CA LEU A 818 46.59 -7.16 -29.66
C LEU A 818 47.22 -8.56 -29.68
N VAL A 819 46.63 -9.53 -28.98
CA VAL A 819 46.77 -10.97 -29.29
C VAL A 819 45.49 -11.70 -28.83
N PHE A 820 44.96 -12.58 -29.68
CA PHE A 820 43.79 -13.47 -29.56
C PHE A 820 42.42 -12.97 -30.07
N ILE A 821 42.33 -12.88 -31.41
CA ILE A 821 41.11 -13.19 -32.18
C ILE A 821 41.50 -14.35 -33.13
N PRO A 822 40.81 -15.51 -33.14
CA PRO A 822 41.03 -16.52 -34.16
C PRO A 822 40.19 -16.22 -35.44
N PRO A 823 40.66 -16.59 -36.64
CA PRO A 823 40.00 -16.25 -37.90
C PRO A 823 39.01 -17.34 -38.34
N LEU A 824 37.81 -16.93 -38.77
CA LEU A 824 36.85 -17.75 -39.52
C LEU A 824 36.53 -17.04 -40.84
N ILE A 825 37.33 -17.33 -41.87
CA ILE A 825 37.01 -17.08 -43.27
C ILE A 825 37.09 -18.43 -43.99
N TYR A 826 35.94 -19.02 -44.28
CA TYR A 826 35.62 -19.72 -45.54
C TYR A 826 34.16 -20.20 -45.50
N LYS A 827 33.25 -19.39 -46.05
CA LYS A 827 32.11 -19.82 -46.89
C LYS A 827 31.33 -18.59 -47.35
N PHE A 828 31.71 -18.09 -48.51
CA PHE A 828 30.93 -17.17 -49.33
C PHE A 828 30.66 -17.92 -50.64
N GLN A 829 29.42 -18.39 -50.85
CA GLN A 829 28.79 -18.60 -52.16
C GLN A 829 27.43 -19.26 -51.97
N GLU A 830 26.38 -18.45 -51.83
CA GLU A 830 25.16 -18.53 -52.64
C GLU A 830 24.17 -17.43 -52.22
N SER A 831 23.43 -16.91 -53.21
CA SER A 831 22.31 -15.97 -53.09
C SER A 831 22.62 -14.47 -53.04
N LEU A 832 23.19 -13.96 -54.15
CA LEU A 832 22.79 -12.66 -54.69
C LEU A 832 22.36 -12.82 -56.16
N GLY A 833 21.10 -12.49 -56.40
CA GLY A 833 20.42 -12.25 -57.68
C GLY A 833 18.97 -11.98 -57.29
N SER A 834 18.34 -10.83 -57.47
CA SER A 834 18.36 -9.76 -58.48
C SER A 834 17.67 -8.55 -57.79
N GLY A 835 18.00 -7.26 -57.94
CA GLY A 835 18.20 -6.45 -59.14
C GLY A 835 17.34 -5.17 -59.02
N SER A 836 17.96 -3.99 -59.25
CA SER A 836 17.38 -2.63 -59.41
C SER A 836 16.66 -2.02 -58.19
N VAL A 837 16.91 -0.78 -57.74
CA VAL A 837 16.89 0.51 -58.47
C VAL A 837 17.78 1.57 -57.80
N VAL A 838 18.24 2.47 -58.67
CA VAL A 838 19.19 3.59 -58.59
C VAL A 838 18.66 4.85 -57.86
N ASN A 839 19.60 5.69 -57.35
CA ASN A 839 19.48 7.12 -56.95
C ASN A 839 18.74 7.45 -55.63
N ALA A 840 19.10 8.43 -54.80
CA ALA A 840 20.12 9.49 -54.82
C ALA A 840 20.24 10.25 -53.46
N PHE A 841 21.27 11.10 -53.36
CA PHE A 841 21.46 12.29 -52.49
C PHE A 841 22.04 12.16 -51.07
N VAL A 842 23.35 12.48 -51.03
CA VAL A 842 24.19 13.29 -50.10
C VAL A 842 24.20 12.95 -48.61
#